data_AF-A0A7Y5RQ52-F1
#
_entry.id   AF-A0A7Y5RQ52-F1
#
_cell.length_a   1.000
_cell.length_b   1.000
_cell.length_c   1.000
_cell.angle_alpha   90.00
_cell.angle_beta   90.00
_cell.angle_gamma   90.00
#
_symmetry.space_group_name_H-M   'P 1'
#
loop_
_entity.id
_entity.type
_entity.pdbx_description
1 polymer ?
#
loop_
_entity_poly.entity_id
_entity_poly.type
_entity_poly.pdbx_seq_one_letter_code
_entity_poly.pdbx_strand_id
1 'polypeptide(L)'
;MPPTWILGFHQGHDAAVTLLRDGEPYFALAEERLSRAKHDVRFPARALELALDHAGIGLADLTAIASTPVDGAPDAVAPMLKLLLAEHAPGKNIPIHVVGHHLSHAASAYYPSGFDAALVFTFDGRGGPYRNGREAYCLWEGRGQELRCIWRQPDMMFSFGGFYGAMASAALGSNHLDFNENAGKGMGLAPFGVPGVVEVNGWTEDAIDARLDDFGDIEPETGEMRFKRRPLPYTYDLRGFRDNVYEDTRRIVESMVKLAPGDERLPKLVMYFAQRWFEKQLLTVVEHWTKKLNLRNVCLAGGCSLNSVANTNVAQLPNVDGLFVQSASGDAGTSFGAALLAANRLYGQPRMAVQVTDAYGRAWSNAEIEQQLKAEGAVYSRVEDPAQEAAKMLAEGKIVGWFEGRDEFGPRALGQRSILADPRRADIKDQLNSRVKFREGFRPFAPIAPAERVADWFEAGITPAWKALEFMLVVPRVRKDKAALIPGATHIDGSGRLQSVRRETLPHLHRVLTLFGELTGVPVLINTSFNLKGEPIVHSPKDAYDCFAESRIDALIAGPFVVTKKPADADERFEVARHSEQVYRAWANGDSDRQRELLAGNWVERIGRRQKSASMLAGALRQIGREQDAMRVALANVMESPDDEIIGQILYDLLPKFAKRDGLAFLREAAVRGEGSHYQFAAVYEEYIERGDQDGAREFLDAALTASPSLGIPTRYLSIPPEWTVAGLPAVEFQLAAYVWAPFDEKRSTELVETLASASDDTFLAICDYVRGRFGADALGERLSKQYDEARSRGALPNPFVVRFFAGALKHVIAE
;
A
#
# COMPACT_ATOMS: atom_id res chain seq x y z
N MET A 1 -15.62 -25.62 22.86
CA MET A 1 -15.55 -25.66 21.38
C MET A 1 -14.18 -25.14 20.98
N PRO A 2 -13.56 -25.64 19.89
CA PRO A 2 -12.34 -25.03 19.37
C PRO A 2 -12.61 -23.56 19.00
N PRO A 3 -11.60 -22.68 19.11
CA PRO A 3 -11.74 -21.28 18.73
C PRO A 3 -12.13 -21.15 17.26
N THR A 4 -12.99 -20.18 16.96
CA THR A 4 -13.38 -19.84 15.58
C THR A 4 -12.37 -18.87 15.01
N TRP A 5 -11.64 -19.29 13.97
CA TRP A 5 -10.66 -18.48 13.28
C TRP A 5 -11.20 -18.02 11.93
N ILE A 6 -11.29 -16.70 11.72
CA ILE A 6 -11.75 -16.12 10.46
C ILE A 6 -10.69 -15.20 9.92
N LEU A 7 -10.20 -15.50 8.72
CA LEU A 7 -9.21 -14.71 8.01
C LEU A 7 -9.92 -13.71 7.08
N GLY A 8 -9.74 -12.43 7.32
CA GLY A 8 -10.05 -11.37 6.37
C GLY A 8 -8.85 -10.98 5.55
N PHE A 9 -9.07 -10.67 4.28
CA PHE A 9 -8.00 -10.45 3.34
C PHE A 9 -8.38 -9.39 2.31
N HIS A 10 -7.40 -8.56 1.95
CA HIS A 10 -7.48 -7.60 0.85
C HIS A 10 -6.26 -7.71 -0.05
N GLN A 11 -6.51 -7.77 -1.37
CA GLN A 11 -5.48 -7.73 -2.41
C GLN A 11 -5.82 -6.65 -3.42
N GLY A 12 -4.83 -5.79 -3.65
CA GLY A 12 -4.98 -4.51 -4.32
C GLY A 12 -4.11 -3.49 -3.60
N HIS A 13 -4.26 -2.21 -3.95
CA HIS A 13 -3.59 -1.13 -3.22
C HIS A 13 -3.80 -1.28 -1.71
N ASP A 14 -2.74 -1.18 -0.92
CA ASP A 14 -2.72 -1.45 0.53
C ASP A 14 -3.09 -2.91 0.90
N ALA A 15 -2.50 -3.90 0.23
CA ALA A 15 -2.71 -5.32 0.52
C ALA A 15 -2.53 -5.62 2.02
N ALA A 16 -3.44 -6.41 2.61
CA ALA A 16 -3.52 -6.58 4.05
C ALA A 16 -4.24 -7.86 4.49
N VAL A 17 -3.91 -8.30 5.70
CA VAL A 17 -4.54 -9.44 6.37
C VAL A 17 -5.08 -9.02 7.73
N THR A 18 -6.26 -9.53 8.09
CA THR A 18 -6.82 -9.49 9.44
C THR A 18 -7.21 -10.90 9.87
N LEU A 19 -6.79 -11.36 11.04
CA LEU A 19 -7.20 -12.62 11.63
C LEU A 19 -8.07 -12.35 12.86
N LEU A 20 -9.28 -12.90 12.87
CA LEU A 20 -10.18 -12.88 14.03
C LEU A 20 -10.09 -14.19 14.80
N ARG A 21 -10.21 -14.09 16.12
CA ARG A 21 -10.44 -15.21 17.04
C ARG A 21 -11.74 -14.97 17.78
N ASP A 22 -12.72 -15.85 17.59
CA ASP A 22 -14.01 -15.79 18.28
C ASP A 22 -14.73 -14.43 18.12
N GLY A 23 -14.60 -13.81 16.95
CA GLY A 23 -15.24 -12.54 16.59
C GLY A 23 -14.45 -11.30 16.95
N GLU A 24 -13.32 -11.46 17.66
CA GLU A 24 -12.45 -10.37 18.08
C GLU A 24 -11.17 -10.32 17.22
N PRO A 25 -10.66 -9.12 16.85
CA PRO A 25 -9.40 -8.99 16.14
C PRO A 25 -8.23 -9.54 16.95
N TYR A 26 -7.58 -10.57 16.41
CA TYR A 26 -6.39 -11.16 16.99
C TYR A 26 -5.12 -10.59 16.36
N PHE A 27 -5.10 -10.44 15.03
CA PHE A 27 -3.98 -9.87 14.28
C PHE A 27 -4.49 -9.03 13.10
N ALA A 28 -3.81 -7.93 12.76
CA ALA A 28 -4.02 -7.21 11.52
C ALA A 28 -2.77 -6.45 11.10
N LEU A 29 -2.33 -6.62 9.85
CA LEU A 29 -1.15 -5.93 9.32
C LEU A 29 -1.24 -5.75 7.79
N ALA A 30 -0.75 -4.60 7.31
CA ALA A 30 -0.59 -4.34 5.88
C ALA A 30 0.74 -4.92 5.38
N GLU A 31 0.74 -5.52 4.18
CA GLU A 31 1.91 -6.17 3.56
C GLU A 31 3.09 -5.20 3.40
N GLU A 32 2.82 -3.92 3.13
CA GLU A 32 3.87 -2.90 2.98
C GLU A 32 4.80 -2.81 4.21
N ARG A 33 4.30 -3.13 5.41
CA ARG A 33 5.11 -3.13 6.64
C ARG A 33 6.22 -4.18 6.56
N LEU A 34 5.98 -5.29 5.88
CA LEU A 34 6.87 -6.45 5.77
C LEU A 34 7.67 -6.41 4.46
N SER A 35 7.01 -6.16 3.33
CA SER A 35 7.65 -6.08 2.02
C SER A 35 8.55 -4.85 1.87
N ARG A 36 8.35 -3.85 2.72
CA ARG A 36 8.97 -2.52 2.67
C ARG A 36 8.67 -1.77 1.35
N ALA A 37 7.72 -2.27 0.56
CA ALA A 37 7.18 -1.62 -0.64
C ALA A 37 5.87 -0.91 -0.26
N LYS A 38 5.90 0.42 -0.32
CA LYS A 38 4.76 1.25 0.07
C LYS A 38 3.58 1.02 -0.87
N HIS A 39 2.38 0.90 -0.31
CA HIS A 39 1.15 0.61 -1.04
C HIS A 39 1.19 -0.71 -1.82
N ASP A 40 1.87 -1.73 -1.29
CA ASP A 40 2.03 -3.02 -1.95
C ASP A 40 0.71 -3.55 -2.48
N VAL A 41 0.69 -3.87 -3.78
CA VAL A 41 -0.50 -4.34 -4.50
C VAL A 41 -0.55 -5.87 -4.62
N ARG A 42 0.54 -6.55 -4.25
CA ARG A 42 0.71 -7.99 -4.42
C ARG A 42 -0.13 -8.76 -3.41
N PHE A 43 -0.17 -10.08 -3.59
CA PHE A 43 -0.76 -10.97 -2.60
C PHE A 43 0.01 -10.82 -1.25
N PRO A 44 -0.67 -10.52 -0.14
CA PRO A 44 -0.07 -10.28 1.18
C PRO A 44 0.39 -11.59 1.84
N ALA A 45 1.32 -12.30 1.20
CA ALA A 45 1.85 -13.59 1.65
C ALA A 45 2.56 -13.46 2.99
N ARG A 46 3.41 -12.43 3.17
CA ARG A 46 4.19 -12.24 4.39
C ARG A 46 3.27 -11.89 5.56
N ALA A 47 2.25 -11.05 5.32
CA ALA A 47 1.28 -10.72 6.35
C ALA A 47 0.42 -11.93 6.75
N LEU A 48 0.08 -12.80 5.78
CA LEU A 48 -0.63 -14.05 6.04
C LEU A 48 0.20 -15.01 6.90
N GLU A 49 1.44 -15.29 6.48
CA GLU A 49 2.37 -16.15 7.21
C GLU A 49 2.57 -15.64 8.63
N LEU A 50 2.87 -14.34 8.78
CA LEU A 50 3.05 -13.73 10.09
C LEU A 50 1.80 -13.80 10.98
N ALA A 51 0.61 -13.69 10.41
CA ALA A 51 -0.65 -13.79 11.15
C ALA A 51 -0.88 -15.21 11.70
N LEU A 52 -0.61 -16.22 10.87
CA LEU A 52 -0.75 -17.64 11.23
C LEU A 52 0.29 -18.04 12.28
N ASP A 53 1.56 -17.64 12.08
CA ASP A 53 2.65 -17.85 13.03
C ASP A 53 2.36 -17.19 14.38
N HIS A 54 1.85 -15.94 14.36
CA HIS A 54 1.48 -15.22 15.57
C HIS A 54 0.34 -15.91 16.35
N ALA A 55 -0.55 -16.60 15.65
CA ALA A 55 -1.62 -17.39 16.26
C ALA A 55 -1.18 -18.83 16.63
N GLY A 56 -0.06 -19.31 16.09
CA GLY A 56 0.38 -20.69 16.23
C GLY A 56 -0.58 -21.68 15.57
N ILE A 57 -1.19 -21.31 14.45
CA ILE A 57 -2.16 -22.11 13.70
C ILE A 57 -1.74 -22.27 12.24
N GLY A 58 -2.20 -23.32 11.58
CA GLY A 58 -2.06 -23.48 10.14
C GLY A 58 -3.31 -23.03 9.38
N LEU A 59 -3.24 -23.02 8.05
CA LEU A 59 -4.41 -22.77 7.19
C LEU A 59 -5.56 -23.74 7.47
N ALA A 60 -5.25 -25.00 7.83
CA ALA A 60 -6.24 -26.03 8.14
C ALA A 60 -7.09 -25.77 9.41
N ASP A 61 -6.66 -24.83 10.26
CA ASP A 61 -7.37 -24.44 11.48
C ASP A 61 -8.38 -23.31 11.25
N LEU A 62 -8.34 -22.68 10.07
CA LEU A 62 -9.27 -21.62 9.71
C LEU A 62 -10.69 -22.17 9.57
N THR A 63 -11.64 -21.47 10.19
CA THR A 63 -13.08 -21.76 10.03
C THR A 63 -13.62 -21.17 8.73
N ALA A 64 -13.08 -20.02 8.30
CA ALA A 64 -13.51 -19.33 7.10
C ALA A 64 -12.46 -18.33 6.63
N ILE A 65 -12.58 -17.96 5.35
CA ILE A 65 -11.84 -16.84 4.77
C ILE A 65 -12.84 -15.86 4.15
N ALA A 66 -12.60 -14.57 4.33
CA ALA A 66 -13.40 -13.48 3.79
C ALA A 66 -12.51 -12.54 2.98
N SER A 67 -12.92 -12.28 1.74
CA SER A 67 -12.15 -11.46 0.79
C SER A 67 -13.02 -10.37 0.18
N THR A 68 -12.39 -9.26 -0.16
CA THR A 68 -13.01 -8.08 -0.77
C THR A 68 -12.35 -7.76 -2.11
N PRO A 69 -13.05 -7.84 -3.25
CA PRO A 69 -12.45 -7.55 -4.55
C PRO A 69 -12.58 -6.07 -4.90
N VAL A 70 -11.46 -5.43 -5.27
CA VAL A 70 -11.41 -4.01 -5.70
C VAL A 70 -12.07 -3.81 -7.07
N ASP A 71 -11.97 -4.81 -7.97
CA ASP A 71 -12.47 -4.72 -9.35
C ASP A 71 -13.62 -5.68 -9.66
N GLY A 72 -14.18 -6.30 -8.63
CA GLY A 72 -15.32 -7.22 -8.74
C GLY A 72 -15.14 -8.34 -9.76
N ALA A 73 -13.90 -8.77 -9.98
CA ALA A 73 -13.63 -10.15 -10.34
C ALA A 73 -13.77 -10.97 -9.04
N PRO A 74 -14.90 -11.66 -8.78
CA PRO A 74 -15.01 -12.60 -7.66
C PRO A 74 -13.93 -13.69 -7.69
N ASP A 75 -13.23 -13.84 -8.82
CA ASP A 75 -12.28 -14.91 -9.11
C ASP A 75 -10.80 -14.49 -9.16
N ALA A 76 -10.41 -13.24 -8.84
CA ALA A 76 -8.98 -12.86 -8.85
C ALA A 76 -8.24 -13.28 -7.56
N VAL A 77 -8.92 -13.23 -6.41
CA VAL A 77 -8.34 -13.58 -5.10
C VAL A 77 -8.46 -15.09 -4.81
N ALA A 78 -9.49 -15.73 -5.34
CA ALA A 78 -9.79 -17.13 -5.09
C ALA A 78 -8.70 -18.13 -5.56
N PRO A 79 -7.97 -17.95 -6.68
CA PRO A 79 -7.07 -18.97 -7.20
C PRO A 79 -5.90 -19.22 -6.26
N MET A 80 -5.08 -18.21 -5.94
CA MET A 80 -3.90 -18.38 -5.08
C MET A 80 -4.27 -18.96 -3.71
N LEU A 81 -5.36 -18.45 -3.12
CA LEU A 81 -5.84 -18.94 -1.84
C LEU A 81 -6.35 -20.39 -1.94
N LYS A 82 -7.01 -20.77 -3.04
CA LYS A 82 -7.40 -22.18 -3.28
C LYS A 82 -6.17 -23.08 -3.46
N LEU A 83 -5.09 -22.61 -4.09
CA LEU A 83 -3.83 -23.38 -4.21
C LEU A 83 -3.23 -23.59 -2.81
N LEU A 84 -3.07 -22.53 -2.03
CA LEU A 84 -2.53 -22.60 -0.66
C LEU A 84 -3.37 -23.51 0.24
N LEU A 85 -4.70 -23.47 0.11
CA LEU A 85 -5.59 -24.38 0.84
C LEU A 85 -5.46 -25.83 0.36
N ALA A 86 -5.26 -26.07 -0.94
CA ALA A 86 -5.06 -27.42 -1.47
C ALA A 86 -3.74 -28.03 -0.97
N GLU A 87 -2.68 -27.22 -0.93
CA GLU A 87 -1.34 -27.62 -0.49
C GLU A 87 -1.25 -27.80 1.03
N HIS A 88 -1.68 -26.80 1.80
CA HIS A 88 -1.46 -26.75 3.25
C HIS A 88 -2.67 -27.17 4.10
N ALA A 89 -3.83 -27.36 3.48
CA ALA A 89 -5.04 -27.86 4.14
C ALA A 89 -5.76 -28.95 3.31
N PRO A 90 -5.04 -29.98 2.80
CA PRO A 90 -5.62 -30.97 1.91
C PRO A 90 -6.80 -31.69 2.57
N GLY A 91 -7.90 -31.81 1.85
CA GLY A 91 -9.13 -32.46 2.32
C GLY A 91 -9.97 -31.64 3.32
N LYS A 92 -9.55 -30.41 3.68
CA LYS A 92 -10.37 -29.47 4.45
C LYS A 92 -11.21 -28.61 3.53
N ASN A 93 -12.51 -28.50 3.82
CA ASN A 93 -13.41 -27.60 3.11
C ASN A 93 -13.54 -26.28 3.87
N ILE A 94 -12.60 -25.37 3.63
CA ILE A 94 -12.60 -24.03 4.24
C ILE A 94 -13.35 -23.08 3.31
N PRO A 95 -14.52 -22.54 3.71
CA PRO A 95 -15.31 -21.67 2.86
C PRO A 95 -14.61 -20.31 2.66
N ILE A 96 -14.60 -19.86 1.40
CA ILE A 96 -14.14 -18.53 1.00
C ILE A 96 -15.35 -17.67 0.66
N HIS A 97 -15.54 -16.58 1.41
CA HIS A 97 -16.64 -15.65 1.26
C HIS A 97 -16.16 -14.38 0.56
N VAL A 98 -16.73 -14.07 -0.60
CA VAL A 98 -16.46 -12.81 -1.29
C VAL A 98 -17.52 -11.79 -0.87
N VAL A 99 -17.06 -10.66 -0.30
CA VAL A 99 -17.91 -9.60 0.24
C VAL A 99 -17.65 -8.29 -0.48
N GLY A 100 -18.65 -7.40 -0.54
CA GLY A 100 -18.55 -6.15 -1.32
C GLY A 100 -17.61 -5.12 -0.69
N HIS A 101 -16.84 -4.40 -1.52
CA HIS A 101 -15.82 -3.43 -1.08
C HIS A 101 -16.34 -2.36 -0.11
N HIS A 102 -17.36 -1.59 -0.49
CA HIS A 102 -17.92 -0.57 0.41
C HIS A 102 -18.67 -1.16 1.61
N LEU A 103 -19.14 -2.42 1.52
CA LEU A 103 -19.73 -3.12 2.66
C LEU A 103 -18.65 -3.52 3.66
N SER A 104 -17.48 -3.95 3.20
CA SER A 104 -16.31 -4.20 4.03
C SER A 104 -15.88 -2.91 4.74
N HIS A 105 -15.78 -1.79 4.01
CA HIS A 105 -15.55 -0.47 4.64
C HIS A 105 -16.62 -0.12 5.68
N ALA A 106 -17.90 -0.42 5.41
CA ALA A 106 -18.97 -0.08 6.34
C ALA A 106 -18.89 -0.93 7.62
N ALA A 107 -18.60 -2.22 7.47
CA ALA A 107 -18.38 -3.15 8.57
C ALA A 107 -17.15 -2.76 9.41
N SER A 108 -16.06 -2.35 8.76
CA SER A 108 -14.83 -1.93 9.45
C SER A 108 -15.02 -0.65 10.26
N ALA A 109 -16.00 0.20 9.96
CA ALA A 109 -16.32 1.37 10.79
C ALA A 109 -17.43 1.11 11.82
N TYR A 110 -18.54 0.50 11.40
CA TYR A 110 -19.71 0.37 12.27
C TYR A 110 -19.49 -0.65 13.38
N TYR A 111 -19.01 -1.85 13.06
CA TYR A 111 -18.87 -2.90 14.06
C TYR A 111 -17.96 -2.51 15.24
N PRO A 112 -16.77 -1.91 15.04
CA PRO A 112 -15.92 -1.46 16.14
C PRO A 112 -16.36 -0.16 16.84
N SER A 113 -17.37 0.55 16.34
CA SER A 113 -17.71 1.90 16.83
C SER A 113 -18.25 1.96 18.26
N GLY A 114 -18.87 0.87 18.74
CA GLY A 114 -19.64 0.86 19.98
C GLY A 114 -21.00 1.54 19.91
N PHE A 115 -21.42 2.05 18.75
CA PHE A 115 -22.74 2.66 18.59
C PHE A 115 -23.82 1.60 18.35
N ASP A 116 -24.95 1.72 19.04
CA ASP A 116 -26.14 0.87 18.82
C ASP A 116 -26.85 1.19 17.49
N ALA A 117 -26.78 2.45 17.06
CA ALA A 117 -27.27 2.89 15.77
C ALA A 117 -26.42 4.05 15.23
N ALA A 118 -26.09 4.02 13.95
CA ALA A 118 -25.28 5.05 13.30
C ALA A 118 -25.56 5.16 11.79
N LEU A 119 -25.42 6.38 11.25
CA LEU A 119 -25.22 6.58 9.83
C LEU A 119 -23.78 6.16 9.50
N VAL A 120 -23.59 5.29 8.52
CA VAL A 120 -22.27 4.90 8.04
C VAL A 120 -22.07 5.45 6.64
N PHE A 121 -21.01 6.21 6.43
CA PHE A 121 -20.66 6.75 5.12
C PHE A 121 -19.33 6.17 4.67
N THR A 122 -19.33 5.44 3.55
CA THR A 122 -18.13 4.88 2.94
C THR A 122 -17.86 5.54 1.59
N PHE A 123 -16.72 6.22 1.48
CA PHE A 123 -16.36 7.03 0.32
C PHE A 123 -14.86 6.86 0.07
N ASP A 124 -14.53 6.45 -1.16
CA ASP A 124 -13.19 6.00 -1.53
C ASP A 124 -12.81 6.55 -2.92
N GLY A 125 -11.66 6.16 -3.46
CA GLY A 125 -11.31 6.42 -4.86
C GLY A 125 -12.26 5.69 -5.81
N ARG A 126 -12.46 4.39 -5.60
CA ARG A 126 -13.39 3.54 -6.36
C ARG A 126 -13.78 2.31 -5.55
N GLY A 127 -15.03 1.87 -5.70
CA GLY A 127 -15.55 0.64 -5.12
C GLY A 127 -15.72 -0.50 -6.13
N GLY A 128 -16.47 -1.52 -5.72
CA GLY A 128 -16.78 -2.68 -6.57
C GLY A 128 -17.82 -2.36 -7.66
N PRO A 129 -17.87 -3.17 -8.74
CA PRO A 129 -18.92 -3.08 -9.74
C PRO A 129 -20.28 -3.44 -9.16
N TYR A 130 -21.32 -2.81 -9.71
CA TYR A 130 -22.73 -3.07 -9.37
C TYR A 130 -23.58 -3.06 -10.65
N ARG A 131 -24.85 -3.48 -10.57
CA ARG A 131 -25.75 -3.74 -11.73
C ARG A 131 -25.69 -2.69 -12.86
N ASN A 132 -25.49 -1.41 -12.53
CA ASN A 132 -25.52 -0.29 -13.50
C ASN A 132 -24.29 0.64 -13.41
N GLY A 133 -23.15 0.19 -12.88
CA GLY A 133 -21.97 1.06 -12.73
C GLY A 133 -20.98 0.56 -11.69
N ARG A 134 -20.32 1.49 -11.00
CA ARG A 134 -19.36 1.22 -9.93
C ARG A 134 -19.65 2.12 -8.74
N GLU A 135 -19.41 1.63 -7.53
CA GLU A 135 -19.65 2.40 -6.30
C GLU A 135 -18.62 3.54 -6.18
N ALA A 136 -19.05 4.80 -6.29
CA ALA A 136 -18.22 5.96 -5.92
C ALA A 136 -18.25 6.18 -4.40
N TYR A 137 -19.44 6.08 -3.82
CA TYR A 137 -19.66 6.09 -2.39
C TYR A 137 -20.97 5.38 -2.03
N CYS A 138 -21.07 4.93 -0.77
CA CYS A 138 -22.26 4.28 -0.23
C CYS A 138 -22.63 4.85 1.13
N LEU A 139 -23.94 4.93 1.40
CA LEU A 139 -24.47 5.23 2.72
C LEU A 139 -25.16 4.00 3.28
N TRP A 140 -25.04 3.82 4.58
CA TRP A 140 -25.60 2.68 5.29
C TRP A 140 -26.24 3.13 6.59
N GLU A 141 -27.27 2.40 6.99
CA GLU A 141 -27.87 2.48 8.31
C GLU A 141 -27.41 1.26 9.11
N GLY A 142 -26.66 1.51 10.18
CA GLY A 142 -26.32 0.50 11.17
C GLY A 142 -27.31 0.53 12.32
N ARG A 143 -27.90 -0.62 12.68
CA ARG A 143 -28.73 -0.80 13.89
C ARG A 143 -28.50 -2.18 14.51
N GLY A 144 -28.05 -2.21 15.76
CA GLY A 144 -27.67 -3.45 16.44
C GLY A 144 -26.62 -4.21 15.62
N GLN A 145 -26.96 -5.42 15.16
CA GLN A 145 -26.12 -6.30 14.35
C GLN A 145 -26.20 -6.00 12.83
N GLU A 146 -27.21 -5.23 12.40
CA GLU A 146 -27.52 -5.06 10.98
C GLU A 146 -26.79 -3.85 10.37
N LEU A 147 -26.45 -3.99 9.09
CA LEU A 147 -25.91 -2.92 8.24
C LEU A 147 -26.69 -2.90 6.92
N ARG A 148 -27.57 -1.91 6.76
CA ARG A 148 -28.43 -1.81 5.58
C ARG A 148 -27.93 -0.72 4.66
N CYS A 149 -27.63 -1.05 3.40
CA CYS A 149 -27.32 -0.04 2.39
C CYS A 149 -28.58 0.80 2.12
N ILE A 150 -28.49 2.12 2.30
CA ILE A 150 -29.60 3.05 2.03
C ILE A 150 -29.41 3.76 0.69
N TRP A 151 -28.16 3.94 0.26
CA TRP A 151 -27.82 4.61 -0.98
C TRP A 151 -26.49 4.09 -1.54
N ARG A 152 -26.42 3.98 -2.87
CA ARG A 152 -25.18 3.73 -3.62
C ARG A 152 -25.12 4.76 -4.73
N GLN A 153 -24.02 5.50 -4.83
CA GLN A 153 -23.79 6.41 -5.95
C GLN A 153 -23.08 5.63 -7.09
N PRO A 154 -23.77 5.35 -8.21
CA PRO A 154 -23.19 4.58 -9.31
C PRO A 154 -22.31 5.41 -10.26
N ASP A 155 -22.39 6.75 -10.20
CA ASP A 155 -21.64 7.63 -11.09
C ASP A 155 -20.28 8.00 -10.47
N MET A 156 -19.22 7.48 -11.09
CA MET A 156 -17.83 7.69 -10.68
C MET A 156 -17.37 9.15 -10.75
N MET A 157 -18.10 10.02 -11.44
CA MET A 157 -17.81 11.45 -11.42
C MET A 157 -18.00 12.08 -10.03
N PHE A 158 -18.82 11.48 -9.17
CA PHE A 158 -19.00 11.90 -7.77
C PHE A 158 -18.03 11.20 -6.81
N SER A 159 -16.97 10.56 -7.32
CA SER A 159 -15.92 10.01 -6.48
C SER A 159 -15.16 11.12 -5.76
N PHE A 160 -15.28 11.15 -4.43
CA PHE A 160 -14.55 12.07 -3.57
C PHE A 160 -13.03 11.89 -3.74
N GLY A 161 -12.56 10.64 -3.78
CA GLY A 161 -11.15 10.33 -3.93
C GLY A 161 -10.63 10.64 -5.32
N GLY A 162 -11.44 10.36 -6.35
CA GLY A 162 -11.13 10.68 -7.73
C GLY A 162 -10.95 12.18 -7.95
N PHE A 163 -11.92 12.98 -7.49
CA PHE A 163 -11.84 14.44 -7.55
C PHE A 163 -10.64 14.98 -6.77
N TYR A 164 -10.51 14.63 -5.49
CA TYR A 164 -9.49 15.21 -4.62
C TYR A 164 -8.07 14.80 -5.04
N GLY A 165 -7.89 13.54 -5.44
CA GLY A 165 -6.62 13.02 -5.95
C GLY A 165 -6.21 13.67 -7.26
N ALA A 166 -7.16 13.94 -8.17
CA ALA A 166 -6.89 14.64 -9.43
C ALA A 166 -6.47 16.09 -9.17
N MET A 167 -7.20 16.82 -8.31
CA MET A 167 -6.85 18.19 -7.91
C MET A 167 -5.46 18.26 -7.28
N ALA A 168 -5.15 17.33 -6.36
CA ALA A 168 -3.86 17.27 -5.70
C ALA A 168 -2.70 16.95 -6.66
N SER A 169 -2.89 15.99 -7.56
CA SER A 169 -1.87 15.61 -8.54
C SER A 169 -1.57 16.76 -9.50
N ALA A 170 -2.60 17.49 -9.92
CA ALA A 170 -2.47 18.65 -10.78
C ALA A 170 -1.81 19.84 -10.06
N ALA A 171 -2.19 20.12 -8.80
CA ALA A 171 -1.56 21.17 -8.00
C ALA A 171 -0.07 20.90 -7.74
N LEU A 172 0.31 19.63 -7.54
CA LEU A 172 1.68 19.22 -7.24
C LEU A 172 2.53 18.91 -8.48
N GLY A 173 1.98 19.08 -9.69
CA GLY A 173 2.72 18.86 -10.96
C GLY A 173 3.18 17.43 -11.17
N SER A 174 2.47 16.43 -10.62
CA SER A 174 2.87 15.01 -10.66
C SER A 174 2.18 14.24 -11.79
N ASN A 175 2.88 13.29 -12.39
CA ASN A 175 2.31 12.36 -13.37
C ASN A 175 1.42 11.30 -12.69
N HIS A 176 0.51 10.72 -13.48
CA HIS A 176 -0.76 10.05 -13.14
C HIS A 176 -0.74 8.80 -12.22
N LEU A 177 0.29 8.56 -11.39
CA LEU A 177 0.41 7.30 -10.63
C LEU A 177 0.43 7.44 -9.10
N ASP A 178 0.56 8.65 -8.53
CA ASP A 178 0.68 8.88 -7.07
C ASP A 178 -0.57 9.50 -6.42
N PHE A 179 -1.78 9.13 -6.86
CA PHE A 179 -3.04 9.75 -6.40
C PHE A 179 -3.21 9.76 -4.87
N ASN A 180 -2.93 8.63 -4.20
CA ASN A 180 -3.13 8.48 -2.76
C ASN A 180 -2.10 9.27 -1.95
N GLU A 181 -0.83 9.28 -2.39
CA GLU A 181 0.20 10.07 -1.72
C GLU A 181 -0.05 11.58 -1.92
N ASN A 182 -0.47 11.97 -3.11
CA ASN A 182 -0.73 13.36 -3.44
C ASN A 182 -1.95 13.92 -2.72
N ALA A 183 -3.02 13.14 -2.52
CA ALA A 183 -4.16 13.58 -1.72
C ALA A 183 -3.74 14.02 -0.31
N GLY A 184 -2.92 13.22 0.39
CA GLY A 184 -2.42 13.58 1.71
C GLY A 184 -1.52 14.83 1.72
N LYS A 185 -0.69 15.02 0.67
CA LYS A 185 0.11 16.24 0.46
C LYS A 185 -0.78 17.45 0.21
N GLY A 186 -1.76 17.31 -0.66
CA GLY A 186 -2.72 18.34 -1.03
C GLY A 186 -3.50 18.86 0.17
N MET A 187 -3.94 17.95 1.06
CA MET A 187 -4.58 18.33 2.32
C MET A 187 -3.67 19.20 3.22
N GLY A 188 -2.37 18.89 3.27
CA GLY A 188 -1.40 19.73 4.00
C GLY A 188 -1.10 21.05 3.31
N LEU A 189 -1.31 21.15 1.99
CA LEU A 189 -1.10 22.37 1.21
C LEU A 189 -2.30 23.32 1.27
N ALA A 190 -3.51 22.80 1.41
CA ALA A 190 -4.76 23.57 1.38
C ALA A 190 -4.78 24.78 2.35
N PRO A 191 -4.31 24.70 3.60
CA PRO A 191 -4.29 25.85 4.52
C PRO A 191 -3.40 27.03 4.07
N PHE A 192 -2.51 26.82 3.09
CA PHE A 192 -1.68 27.87 2.52
C PHE A 192 -2.36 28.62 1.37
N GLY A 193 -3.53 28.16 0.90
CA GLY A 193 -4.39 28.95 0.03
C GLY A 193 -5.12 29.98 0.87
N VAL A 194 -4.79 31.25 0.68
CA VAL A 194 -5.25 32.34 1.55
C VAL A 194 -6.66 32.78 1.16
N PRO A 195 -7.65 32.80 2.08
CA PRO A 195 -8.92 33.48 1.86
C PRO A 195 -8.68 34.98 1.66
N GLY A 196 -9.27 35.58 0.63
CA GLY A 196 -9.08 36.99 0.29
C GLY A 196 -7.96 37.30 -0.71
N VAL A 197 -7.44 36.31 -1.44
CA VAL A 197 -6.69 36.59 -2.68
C VAL A 197 -7.66 37.17 -3.71
N VAL A 198 -7.49 38.48 -3.94
CA VAL A 198 -8.38 39.36 -4.71
C VAL A 198 -8.56 38.90 -6.16
N GLU A 199 -7.57 38.23 -6.75
CA GLU A 199 -7.64 37.67 -8.10
C GLU A 199 -6.34 36.90 -8.37
N VAL A 200 -6.40 35.71 -8.97
CA VAL A 200 -5.24 35.07 -9.60
C VAL A 200 -5.54 34.93 -11.09
N ASN A 201 -4.92 35.76 -11.93
CA ASN A 201 -5.10 35.77 -13.38
C ASN A 201 -6.57 35.78 -13.85
N GLY A 202 -7.41 36.68 -13.31
CA GLY A 202 -8.84 36.75 -13.65
C GLY A 202 -9.76 35.85 -12.82
N TRP A 203 -9.22 34.96 -11.99
CA TRP A 203 -10.01 34.05 -11.16
C TRP A 203 -10.18 34.60 -9.74
N THR A 204 -11.42 34.92 -9.39
CA THR A 204 -11.83 35.30 -8.03
C THR A 204 -12.30 34.07 -7.25
N GLU A 205 -12.38 34.19 -5.93
CA GLU A 205 -12.95 33.15 -5.06
C GLU A 205 -14.38 32.78 -5.48
N ASP A 206 -15.21 33.77 -5.76
CA ASP A 206 -16.58 33.57 -6.24
C ASP A 206 -16.64 32.84 -7.59
N ALA A 207 -15.70 33.13 -8.51
CA ALA A 207 -15.65 32.48 -9.82
C ALA A 207 -15.26 31.00 -9.71
N ILE A 208 -14.35 30.66 -8.80
CA ILE A 208 -13.95 29.28 -8.55
C ILE A 208 -15.03 28.52 -7.78
N ASP A 209 -15.62 29.12 -6.74
CA ASP A 209 -16.75 28.54 -5.99
C ASP A 209 -17.95 28.28 -6.92
N ALA A 210 -18.31 29.22 -7.81
CA ALA A 210 -19.37 29.01 -8.80
C ALA A 210 -19.07 27.88 -9.78
N ARG A 211 -17.79 27.64 -10.10
CA ARG A 211 -17.36 26.53 -10.97
C ARG A 211 -17.35 25.19 -10.22
N LEU A 212 -17.02 25.19 -8.93
CA LEU A 212 -17.08 24.01 -8.08
C LEU A 212 -18.51 23.51 -7.88
N ASP A 213 -19.47 24.42 -7.83
CA ASP A 213 -20.91 24.11 -7.82
C ASP A 213 -21.37 23.36 -9.09
N ASP A 214 -20.65 23.48 -10.22
CA ASP A 214 -20.94 22.70 -11.43
C ASP A 214 -20.59 21.20 -11.26
N PHE A 215 -19.70 20.82 -10.32
CA PHE A 215 -19.27 19.43 -10.09
C PHE A 215 -20.25 18.60 -9.26
N GLY A 216 -21.33 19.21 -8.76
CA GLY A 216 -22.38 18.50 -8.03
C GLY A 216 -22.84 19.24 -6.79
N ASP A 217 -24.13 19.12 -6.51
CA ASP A 217 -24.75 19.53 -5.26
C ASP A 217 -25.76 18.46 -4.83
N ILE A 218 -26.10 18.45 -3.56
CA ILE A 218 -27.06 17.50 -3.01
C ILE A 218 -28.46 18.03 -3.26
N GLU A 219 -29.28 17.22 -3.92
CA GLU A 219 -30.71 17.47 -4.04
C GLU A 219 -31.36 17.34 -2.65
N PRO A 220 -31.86 18.44 -2.05
CA PRO A 220 -32.26 18.46 -0.65
C PRO A 220 -33.37 17.48 -0.28
N GLU A 221 -34.24 17.13 -1.23
CA GLU A 221 -35.38 16.23 -1.03
C GLU A 221 -34.95 14.75 -1.04
N THR A 222 -34.04 14.39 -1.95
CA THR A 222 -33.65 13.00 -2.18
C THR A 222 -32.40 12.61 -1.39
N GLY A 223 -31.50 13.58 -1.14
CA GLY A 223 -30.18 13.35 -0.58
C GLY A 223 -29.17 12.83 -1.61
N GLU A 224 -29.52 12.89 -2.90
CA GLU A 224 -28.69 12.44 -4.02
C GLU A 224 -27.77 13.56 -4.50
N MET A 225 -26.51 13.26 -4.78
CA MET A 225 -25.64 14.20 -5.51
C MET A 225 -26.06 14.25 -6.98
N ARG A 226 -26.28 15.46 -7.48
CA ARG A 226 -26.60 15.74 -8.89
C ARG A 226 -25.77 16.90 -9.39
N PHE A 227 -25.38 16.87 -10.66
CA PHE A 227 -24.76 18.01 -11.31
C PHE A 227 -25.75 19.18 -11.41
N LYS A 228 -25.35 20.39 -10.97
CA LYS A 228 -26.13 21.62 -11.22
C LYS A 228 -26.19 21.97 -12.70
N ARG A 229 -25.10 21.71 -13.43
CA ARG A 229 -25.03 21.81 -14.88
C ARG A 229 -24.43 20.52 -15.42
N ARG A 230 -25.18 19.83 -16.29
CA ARG A 230 -24.66 18.64 -16.97
C ARG A 230 -23.32 19.01 -17.63
N PRO A 231 -22.22 18.29 -17.39
CA PRO A 231 -21.02 18.45 -18.21
C PRO A 231 -21.42 18.34 -19.68
N LEU A 232 -20.76 19.10 -20.57
CA LEU A 232 -20.98 19.05 -22.02
C LEU A 232 -21.16 17.61 -22.52
N PRO A 233 -22.01 17.37 -23.55
CA PRO A 233 -22.42 16.02 -23.92
C PRO A 233 -21.20 15.19 -24.31
N TYR A 234 -20.79 14.29 -23.42
CA TYR A 234 -19.68 13.38 -23.64
C TYR A 234 -20.22 12.00 -23.99
N THR A 235 -19.68 11.44 -25.06
CA THR A 235 -20.08 10.14 -25.60
C THR A 235 -19.71 9.03 -24.63
N TYR A 236 -20.73 8.41 -24.04
CA TYR A 236 -20.63 7.09 -23.42
C TYR A 236 -20.25 6.07 -24.51
N ASP A 237 -18.96 5.77 -24.67
CA ASP A 237 -18.54 4.63 -25.48
C ASP A 237 -18.65 3.36 -24.62
N LEU A 238 -19.59 2.49 -24.98
CA LEU A 238 -19.85 1.20 -24.37
C LEU A 238 -18.72 0.16 -24.60
N ARG A 239 -17.58 0.56 -25.21
CA ARG A 239 -16.46 -0.34 -25.54
C ARG A 239 -15.15 -0.10 -24.79
N GLY A 240 -15.10 0.76 -23.78
CA GLY A 240 -13.88 0.88 -22.97
C GLY A 240 -14.07 1.66 -21.67
N PHE A 241 -13.99 0.95 -20.54
CA PHE A 241 -13.86 1.51 -19.20
C PHE A 241 -12.48 2.20 -19.02
N ARG A 242 -12.21 3.31 -19.71
CA ARG A 242 -11.08 4.21 -19.36
C ARG A 242 -11.64 5.47 -18.70
N ASP A 243 -11.44 5.57 -17.38
CA ASP A 243 -11.04 6.74 -16.57
C ASP A 243 -11.29 8.19 -17.07
N ASN A 244 -12.47 8.51 -17.62
CA ASN A 244 -12.77 9.88 -18.08
C ASN A 244 -12.84 10.94 -16.95
N VAL A 245 -13.21 10.56 -15.71
CA VAL A 245 -13.31 11.49 -14.57
C VAL A 245 -11.98 12.18 -14.28
N TYR A 246 -10.91 11.40 -14.32
CA TYR A 246 -9.55 11.84 -13.99
C TYR A 246 -8.98 12.76 -15.06
N GLU A 247 -9.18 12.39 -16.32
CA GLU A 247 -8.70 13.17 -17.46
C GLU A 247 -9.48 14.48 -17.60
N ASP A 248 -10.78 14.49 -17.32
CA ASP A 248 -11.62 15.69 -17.42
C ASP A 248 -11.37 16.67 -16.26
N THR A 249 -11.27 16.18 -15.02
CA THR A 249 -10.89 17.01 -13.87
C THR A 249 -9.47 17.56 -14.06
N ARG A 250 -8.54 16.72 -14.55
CA ARG A 250 -7.19 17.14 -14.91
C ARG A 250 -7.20 18.19 -16.00
N ARG A 251 -7.97 18.06 -17.09
CA ARG A 251 -8.05 19.06 -18.16
C ARG A 251 -8.55 20.41 -17.65
N ILE A 252 -9.50 20.41 -16.72
CA ILE A 252 -9.97 21.65 -16.08
C ILE A 252 -8.84 22.30 -15.29
N VAL A 253 -8.12 21.54 -14.45
CA VAL A 253 -7.01 22.10 -13.67
C VAL A 253 -5.81 22.46 -14.55
N GLU A 254 -5.46 21.65 -15.54
CA GLU A 254 -4.43 21.98 -16.53
C GLU A 254 -4.79 23.25 -17.30
N SER A 255 -6.07 23.48 -17.60
CA SER A 255 -6.50 24.73 -18.23
C SER A 255 -6.31 25.92 -17.29
N MET A 256 -6.54 25.75 -15.98
CA MET A 256 -6.26 26.76 -14.96
C MET A 256 -4.74 27.00 -14.77
N VAL A 257 -3.94 25.93 -14.77
CA VAL A 257 -2.47 25.99 -14.62
C VAL A 257 -1.79 26.56 -15.87
N LYS A 258 -2.28 26.24 -17.07
CA LYS A 258 -1.82 26.83 -18.34
C LYS A 258 -2.05 28.34 -18.41
N LEU A 259 -3.01 28.88 -17.66
CA LEU A 259 -3.27 30.32 -17.57
C LEU A 259 -2.27 31.07 -16.66
N ALA A 260 -1.46 30.36 -15.84
CA ALA A 260 -0.52 30.98 -14.88
C ALA A 260 0.74 30.13 -14.62
N PRO A 261 1.52 29.72 -15.64
CA PRO A 261 2.70 28.89 -15.44
C PRO A 261 3.72 29.58 -14.52
N GLY A 262 4.09 28.91 -13.43
CA GLY A 262 5.13 29.36 -12.50
C GLY A 262 4.66 30.15 -11.27
N ASP A 263 3.36 30.38 -11.08
CA ASP A 263 2.85 31.03 -9.86
C ASP A 263 2.69 30.02 -8.70
N GLU A 264 3.56 30.10 -7.70
CA GLU A 264 3.52 29.24 -6.50
C GLU A 264 2.25 29.40 -5.65
N ARG A 265 1.42 30.43 -5.89
CA ARG A 265 0.14 30.64 -5.21
C ARG A 265 -0.97 29.77 -5.79
N LEU A 266 -0.92 29.46 -7.08
CA LEU A 266 -1.99 28.74 -7.77
C LEU A 266 -2.19 27.31 -7.20
N PRO A 267 -1.16 26.47 -7.00
CA PRO A 267 -1.32 25.16 -6.35
C PRO A 267 -1.99 25.21 -4.98
N LYS A 268 -1.64 26.23 -4.17
CA LYS A 268 -2.19 26.43 -2.83
C LYS A 268 -3.67 26.79 -2.90
N LEU A 269 -4.02 27.68 -3.84
CA LEU A 269 -5.38 28.10 -4.09
C LEU A 269 -6.26 26.95 -4.60
N VAL A 270 -5.78 26.18 -5.57
CA VAL A 270 -6.45 24.98 -6.09
C VAL A 270 -6.76 23.99 -4.98
N MET A 271 -5.80 23.73 -4.09
CA MET A 271 -6.02 22.82 -2.96
C MET A 271 -6.94 23.38 -1.89
N TYR A 272 -6.91 24.68 -1.61
CA TYR A 272 -7.89 25.32 -0.73
C TYR A 272 -9.32 25.10 -1.23
N PHE A 273 -9.56 25.31 -2.52
CA PHE A 273 -10.87 25.10 -3.14
C PHE A 273 -11.29 23.63 -3.17
N ALA A 274 -10.37 22.73 -3.53
CA ALA A 274 -10.66 21.29 -3.51
C ALA A 274 -11.05 20.81 -2.10
N GLN A 275 -10.38 21.32 -1.07
CA GLN A 275 -10.70 21.03 0.33
C GLN A 275 -12.07 21.58 0.72
N ARG A 276 -12.38 22.84 0.41
CA ARG A 276 -13.70 23.43 0.69
C ARG A 276 -14.84 22.69 -0.01
N TRP A 277 -14.67 22.30 -1.27
CA TRP A 277 -15.67 21.51 -1.98
C TRP A 277 -15.87 20.15 -1.29
N PHE A 278 -14.78 19.43 -1.00
CA PHE A 278 -14.83 18.13 -0.33
C PHE A 278 -15.57 18.21 1.00
N GLU A 279 -15.26 19.22 1.82
CA GLU A 279 -15.92 19.46 3.11
C GLU A 279 -17.40 19.80 2.94
N LYS A 280 -17.74 20.74 2.06
CA LYS A 280 -19.13 21.14 1.78
C LYS A 280 -19.98 19.91 1.41
N GLN A 281 -19.49 19.11 0.47
CA GLN A 281 -20.22 17.92 0.02
C GLN A 281 -20.39 16.89 1.14
N LEU A 282 -19.32 16.54 1.86
CA LEU A 282 -19.38 15.60 2.97
C LEU A 282 -20.37 16.06 4.06
N LEU A 283 -20.27 17.32 4.48
CA LEU A 283 -21.12 17.89 5.53
C LEU A 283 -22.59 17.89 5.10
N THR A 284 -22.87 18.23 3.85
CA THR A 284 -24.25 18.27 3.34
C THR A 284 -24.84 16.85 3.28
N VAL A 285 -24.06 15.84 2.86
CA VAL A 285 -24.51 14.43 2.86
C VAL A 285 -24.82 14.01 4.29
N VAL A 286 -23.86 14.19 5.20
CA VAL A 286 -23.99 13.74 6.58
C VAL A 286 -25.16 14.44 7.25
N GLU A 287 -25.28 15.77 7.11
CA GLU A 287 -26.34 16.55 7.73
C GLU A 287 -27.73 16.15 7.22
N HIS A 288 -27.89 15.94 5.90
CA HIS A 288 -29.15 15.49 5.32
C HIS A 288 -29.55 14.10 5.87
N TRP A 289 -28.66 13.12 5.78
CA TRP A 289 -29.00 11.73 6.08
C TRP A 289 -29.14 11.44 7.58
N THR A 290 -28.37 12.11 8.43
CA THR A 290 -28.57 12.05 9.89
C THR A 290 -29.93 12.60 10.30
N LYS A 291 -30.39 13.72 9.70
CA LYS A 291 -31.75 14.26 9.93
C LYS A 291 -32.82 13.30 9.39
N LYS A 292 -32.68 12.84 8.15
CA LYS A 292 -33.66 11.98 7.46
C LYS A 292 -33.87 10.65 8.16
N LEU A 293 -32.81 10.05 8.71
CA LEU A 293 -32.87 8.76 9.41
C LEU A 293 -32.99 8.87 10.93
N ASN A 294 -32.97 10.10 11.48
CA ASN A 294 -32.90 10.35 12.91
C ASN A 294 -31.75 9.57 13.59
N LEU A 295 -30.55 9.65 13.00
CA LEU A 295 -29.33 9.03 13.49
C LEU A 295 -28.34 10.11 13.87
N ARG A 296 -27.90 10.13 15.13
CA ARG A 296 -26.97 11.15 15.66
C ARG A 296 -25.53 10.67 15.79
N ASN A 297 -25.29 9.37 15.60
CA ASN A 297 -23.93 8.83 15.51
C ASN A 297 -23.54 8.62 14.05
N VAL A 298 -22.29 8.91 13.71
CA VAL A 298 -21.74 8.81 12.36
C VAL A 298 -20.48 7.95 12.38
N CYS A 299 -20.39 7.03 11.43
CA CYS A 299 -19.23 6.19 11.17
C CYS A 299 -18.68 6.48 9.77
N LEU A 300 -17.39 6.76 9.64
CA LEU A 300 -16.73 7.05 8.36
C LEU A 300 -15.64 6.00 8.05
N ALA A 301 -15.59 5.53 6.81
CA ALA A 301 -14.55 4.65 6.25
C ALA A 301 -14.36 4.89 4.73
N GLY A 302 -13.40 4.19 4.12
CA GLY A 302 -12.90 4.48 2.77
C GLY A 302 -11.75 5.48 2.80
N GLY A 303 -10.82 5.41 1.85
CA GLY A 303 -9.56 6.18 1.89
C GLY A 303 -9.75 7.69 2.06
N CYS A 304 -10.87 8.23 1.59
CA CYS A 304 -11.22 9.64 1.74
C CYS A 304 -11.49 10.07 3.19
N SER A 305 -11.89 9.15 4.07
CA SER A 305 -12.09 9.41 5.50
C SER A 305 -10.78 9.59 6.28
N LEU A 306 -9.61 9.44 5.63
CA LEU A 306 -8.33 9.92 6.16
C LEU A 306 -8.19 11.46 6.13
N ASN A 307 -9.15 12.17 5.53
CA ASN A 307 -9.24 13.63 5.55
C ASN A 307 -9.67 14.14 6.93
N SER A 308 -8.68 14.34 7.80
CA SER A 308 -8.90 14.74 9.19
C SER A 308 -9.53 16.13 9.35
N VAL A 309 -9.37 17.00 8.35
CA VAL A 309 -10.01 18.32 8.31
C VAL A 309 -11.52 18.16 8.17
N ALA A 310 -11.96 17.41 7.15
CA ALA A 310 -13.37 17.19 6.90
C ALA A 310 -14.06 16.42 8.05
N ASN A 311 -13.38 15.42 8.64
CA ASN A 311 -13.87 14.70 9.81
C ASN A 311 -14.12 15.62 11.02
N THR A 312 -13.28 16.64 11.20
CA THR A 312 -13.42 17.61 12.31
C THR A 312 -14.69 18.43 12.16
N ASN A 313 -15.00 18.86 10.93
CA ASN A 313 -16.22 19.60 10.67
C ASN A 313 -17.46 18.72 10.83
N VAL A 314 -17.38 17.42 10.46
CA VAL A 314 -18.47 16.47 10.72
C VAL A 314 -18.76 16.33 12.21
N ALA A 315 -17.70 16.25 13.04
CA ALA A 315 -17.85 16.17 14.49
C ALA A 315 -18.49 17.42 15.13
N GLN A 316 -18.47 18.55 14.42
CA GLN A 316 -19.01 19.83 14.87
C GLN A 316 -20.43 20.10 14.36
N LEU A 317 -20.99 19.21 13.52
CA LEU A 317 -22.38 19.35 13.07
C LEU A 317 -23.35 19.26 14.26
N PRO A 318 -24.39 20.12 14.32
CA PRO A 318 -25.29 20.21 15.47
C PRO A 318 -26.14 18.95 15.72
N ASN A 319 -26.25 18.09 14.71
CA ASN A 319 -26.99 16.83 14.71
C ASN A 319 -26.08 15.59 14.79
N VAL A 320 -24.81 15.77 15.15
CA VAL A 320 -23.85 14.69 15.37
C VAL A 320 -23.41 14.68 16.84
N ASP A 321 -23.75 13.59 17.55
CA ASP A 321 -23.38 13.37 18.96
C ASP A 321 -22.16 12.46 19.10
N GLY A 322 -21.91 11.61 18.10
CA GLY A 322 -20.81 10.67 18.08
C GLY A 322 -20.22 10.51 16.69
N LEU A 323 -18.90 10.50 16.60
CA LEU A 323 -18.14 10.26 15.38
C LEU A 323 -17.12 9.15 15.62
N PHE A 324 -17.22 8.09 14.82
CA PHE A 324 -16.20 7.06 14.69
C PHE A 324 -15.61 7.11 13.28
N VAL A 325 -14.28 7.07 13.18
CA VAL A 325 -13.58 6.97 11.90
C VAL A 325 -12.60 5.82 12.01
N GLN A 326 -12.58 4.93 11.02
CA GLN A 326 -11.67 3.78 11.04
C GLN A 326 -10.20 4.26 10.94
N SER A 327 -9.36 3.83 11.87
CA SER A 327 -7.90 4.05 11.89
C SER A 327 -7.23 3.63 10.57
N ALA A 328 -7.54 2.43 10.09
CA ALA A 328 -7.08 1.89 8.81
C ALA A 328 -8.12 2.14 7.69
N SER A 329 -8.64 3.35 7.57
CA SER A 329 -9.75 3.69 6.66
C SER A 329 -9.52 3.41 5.17
N GLY A 330 -8.25 3.31 4.74
CA GLY A 330 -7.92 2.92 3.37
C GLY A 330 -8.25 1.45 3.09
N ASP A 331 -7.80 0.98 1.95
CA ASP A 331 -8.15 -0.35 1.43
C ASP A 331 -7.69 -1.50 2.35
N ALA A 332 -6.60 -1.33 3.10
CA ALA A 332 -6.19 -2.29 4.13
C ALA A 332 -7.32 -2.61 5.13
N GLY A 333 -8.12 -1.61 5.53
CA GLY A 333 -9.23 -1.77 6.47
C GLY A 333 -10.38 -2.61 5.95
N THR A 334 -10.44 -2.88 4.65
CA THR A 334 -11.45 -3.79 4.08
C THR A 334 -11.19 -5.24 4.47
N SER A 335 -9.93 -5.65 4.68
CA SER A 335 -9.62 -6.98 5.24
C SER A 335 -10.25 -7.15 6.63
N PHE A 336 -10.18 -6.10 7.45
CA PHE A 336 -10.75 -6.06 8.80
C PHE A 336 -12.29 -6.12 8.76
N GLY A 337 -12.89 -5.31 7.90
CA GLY A 337 -14.33 -5.30 7.70
C GLY A 337 -14.89 -6.60 7.11
N ALA A 338 -14.17 -7.22 6.17
CA ALA A 338 -14.55 -8.49 5.57
C ALA A 338 -14.58 -9.62 6.60
N ALA A 339 -13.54 -9.69 7.46
CA ALA A 339 -13.50 -10.67 8.54
C ALA A 339 -14.68 -10.48 9.52
N LEU A 340 -14.92 -9.25 9.96
CA LEU A 340 -16.01 -8.94 10.91
C LEU A 340 -17.39 -9.19 10.31
N LEU A 341 -17.58 -8.90 9.03
CA LEU A 341 -18.82 -9.18 8.32
C LEU A 341 -19.07 -10.68 8.21
N ALA A 342 -18.04 -11.47 7.90
CA ALA A 342 -18.16 -12.92 7.88
C ALA A 342 -18.49 -13.45 9.29
N ALA A 343 -17.71 -13.09 10.30
CA ALA A 343 -17.95 -13.42 11.71
C ALA A 343 -19.40 -13.15 12.12
N ASN A 344 -19.87 -11.94 11.85
CA ASN A 344 -21.19 -11.51 12.27
C ASN A 344 -22.34 -12.13 11.46
N ARG A 345 -22.32 -11.99 10.13
CA ARG A 345 -23.46 -12.37 9.28
C ARG A 345 -23.50 -13.83 8.89
N LEU A 346 -22.33 -14.44 8.72
CA LEU A 346 -22.22 -15.79 8.18
C LEU A 346 -22.01 -16.83 9.29
N TYR A 347 -21.38 -16.43 10.40
CA TYR A 347 -21.09 -17.30 11.55
C TYR A 347 -21.84 -16.91 12.83
N GLY A 348 -22.70 -15.88 12.79
CA GLY A 348 -23.59 -15.52 13.89
C GLY A 348 -22.87 -15.00 15.14
N GLN A 349 -21.62 -14.57 15.03
CA GLN A 349 -20.88 -13.99 16.15
C GLN A 349 -21.41 -12.58 16.48
N PRO A 350 -21.36 -12.16 17.76
CA PRO A 350 -21.69 -10.80 18.13
C PRO A 350 -20.75 -9.80 17.43
N ARG A 351 -21.13 -8.53 17.39
CA ARG A 351 -20.17 -7.47 17.06
C ARG A 351 -19.02 -7.51 18.06
N MET A 352 -17.82 -7.22 17.56
CA MET A 352 -16.63 -7.07 18.40
C MET A 352 -16.83 -5.99 19.47
N ALA A 353 -16.03 -6.05 20.52
CA ALA A 353 -15.91 -4.96 21.47
C ALA A 353 -15.50 -3.64 20.79
N VAL A 354 -15.76 -2.51 21.46
CA VAL A 354 -15.35 -1.20 20.92
C VAL A 354 -13.86 -1.19 20.64
N GLN A 355 -13.46 -0.76 19.45
CA GLN A 355 -12.05 -0.66 19.11
C GLN A 355 -11.38 0.41 19.98
N VAL A 356 -10.48 -0.03 20.85
CA VAL A 356 -9.71 0.85 21.75
C VAL A 356 -8.25 1.04 21.32
N THR A 357 -7.80 0.29 20.30
CA THR A 357 -6.44 0.37 19.74
C THR A 357 -6.45 -0.09 18.29
N ASP A 358 -5.43 0.26 17.53
CA ASP A 358 -5.13 -0.30 16.20
C ASP A 358 -3.81 -1.08 16.18
N ALA A 359 -3.21 -1.30 17.36
CA ALA A 359 -1.98 -2.06 17.54
C ALA A 359 -2.24 -3.57 17.48
N TYR A 360 -2.56 -4.06 16.28
CA TYR A 360 -2.90 -5.47 16.01
C TYR A 360 -1.78 -6.27 15.34
N GLY A 361 -0.65 -5.64 14.99
CA GLY A 361 0.47 -6.35 14.37
C GLY A 361 1.29 -7.18 15.36
N ARG A 362 2.56 -7.41 15.02
CA ARG A 362 3.49 -8.17 15.87
C ARG A 362 4.11 -7.27 16.91
N ALA A 363 4.28 -7.79 18.13
CA ALA A 363 5.19 -7.24 19.11
C ALA A 363 6.54 -7.96 19.05
N TRP A 364 7.61 -7.22 19.28
CA TRP A 364 8.97 -7.77 19.40
C TRP A 364 9.36 -7.86 20.86
N SER A 365 9.88 -9.01 21.27
CA SER A 365 10.39 -9.20 22.62
C SER A 365 11.69 -8.42 22.83
N ASN A 366 11.99 -8.09 24.09
CA ASN A 366 13.25 -7.44 24.43
C ASN A 366 14.47 -8.29 24.03
N ALA A 367 14.34 -9.62 24.00
CA ALA A 367 15.41 -10.52 23.57
C ALA A 367 15.67 -10.39 22.06
N GLU A 368 14.62 -10.37 21.23
CA GLU A 368 14.75 -10.18 19.78
C GLU A 368 15.30 -8.79 19.44
N ILE A 369 14.84 -7.75 20.14
CA ILE A 369 15.37 -6.39 19.96
C ILE A 369 16.86 -6.36 20.29
N GLU A 370 17.27 -6.90 21.44
CA GLU A 370 18.68 -6.89 21.86
C GLU A 370 19.56 -7.71 20.91
N GLN A 371 19.06 -8.86 20.45
CA GLN A 371 19.75 -9.70 19.48
C GLN A 371 20.00 -8.92 18.19
N GLN A 372 19.01 -8.19 17.67
CA GLN A 372 19.19 -7.38 16.49
C GLN A 372 20.18 -6.24 16.72
N LEU A 373 20.09 -5.53 17.85
CA LEU A 373 21.03 -4.45 18.18
C LEU A 373 22.48 -4.94 18.27
N LYS A 374 22.70 -6.14 18.82
CA LYS A 374 24.01 -6.81 18.84
C LYS A 374 24.51 -7.15 17.44
N ALA A 375 23.64 -7.70 16.58
CA ALA A 375 23.97 -8.05 15.21
C ALA A 375 24.40 -6.82 14.39
N GLU A 376 23.76 -5.68 14.63
CA GLU A 376 24.06 -4.41 13.97
C GLU A 376 25.27 -3.66 14.57
N GLY A 377 25.89 -4.18 15.63
CA GLY A 377 27.01 -3.54 16.33
C GLY A 377 26.64 -2.19 16.96
N ALA A 378 25.37 -2.02 17.34
CA ALA A 378 24.82 -0.78 17.89
C ALA A 378 25.44 -0.43 19.25
N VAL A 379 25.58 0.87 19.54
CA VAL A 379 25.93 1.35 20.89
C VAL A 379 24.64 1.60 21.65
N TYR A 380 24.35 0.73 22.61
CA TYR A 380 23.12 0.82 23.38
C TYR A 380 23.36 0.54 24.87
N SER A 381 22.44 1.04 25.69
CA SER A 381 22.37 0.73 27.11
C SER A 381 20.95 0.26 27.45
N ARG A 382 20.82 -0.60 28.45
CA ARG A 382 19.52 -1.01 28.98
C ARG A 382 19.17 -0.11 30.16
N VAL A 383 17.95 0.40 30.20
CA VAL A 383 17.45 1.29 31.25
C VAL A 383 16.18 0.72 31.89
N GLU A 384 15.93 1.09 33.15
CA GLU A 384 14.74 0.65 33.88
C GLU A 384 13.48 1.42 33.49
N ASP A 385 13.62 2.72 33.22
CA ASP A 385 12.52 3.61 32.82
C ASP A 385 12.83 4.31 31.48
N PRO A 386 12.55 3.64 30.34
CA PRO A 386 12.75 4.22 29.02
C PRO A 386 11.94 5.50 28.79
N ALA A 387 10.77 5.61 29.43
CA ALA A 387 9.92 6.78 29.30
C ALA A 387 10.56 8.01 29.97
N GLN A 388 11.23 7.83 31.11
CA GLN A 388 11.99 8.88 31.76
C GLN A 388 13.17 9.36 30.91
N GLU A 389 13.92 8.45 30.31
CA GLU A 389 15.04 8.82 29.43
C GLU A 389 14.55 9.53 28.16
N ALA A 390 13.44 9.05 27.56
CA ALA A 390 12.80 9.74 26.44
C ALA A 390 12.41 11.18 26.81
N ALA A 391 11.72 11.37 27.93
CA ALA A 391 11.26 12.68 28.38
C ALA A 391 12.41 13.66 28.62
N LYS A 392 13.51 13.21 29.23
CA LYS A 392 14.72 14.02 29.41
C LYS A 392 15.34 14.43 28.07
N MET A 393 15.55 13.47 27.17
CA MET A 393 16.11 13.74 25.84
C MET A 393 15.25 14.71 25.03
N LEU A 394 13.94 14.52 25.05
CA LEU A 394 12.99 15.42 24.39
C LEU A 394 13.03 16.82 25.03
N ALA A 395 13.12 16.94 26.35
CA ALA A 395 13.22 18.23 27.05
C ALA A 395 14.53 18.98 26.72
N GLU A 396 15.60 18.25 26.40
CA GLU A 396 16.88 18.76 25.86
C GLU A 396 16.78 19.13 24.37
N GLY A 397 15.63 18.90 23.72
CA GLY A 397 15.38 19.23 22.32
C GLY A 397 15.90 18.20 21.32
N LYS A 398 16.19 16.96 21.77
CA LYS A 398 16.55 15.82 20.90
C LYS A 398 15.32 15.23 20.20
N ILE A 399 15.52 14.66 19.02
CA ILE A 399 14.55 13.86 18.27
C ILE A 399 14.74 12.39 18.64
N VAL A 400 13.67 11.74 19.08
CA VAL A 400 13.72 10.36 19.58
C VAL A 400 12.91 9.44 18.69
N GLY A 401 13.54 8.40 18.14
CA GLY A 401 12.84 7.26 17.56
C GLY A 401 12.28 6.39 18.68
N TRP A 402 11.00 6.05 18.61
CA TRP A 402 10.25 5.30 19.62
C TRP A 402 9.69 4.02 19.00
N PHE A 403 10.20 2.88 19.47
CA PHE A 403 9.87 1.55 18.98
C PHE A 403 9.43 0.65 20.13
N GLU A 404 8.13 0.37 20.20
CA GLU A 404 7.57 -0.45 21.28
C GLU A 404 6.26 -1.13 20.87
N GLY A 405 5.95 -2.28 21.47
CA GLY A 405 4.63 -2.89 21.38
C GLY A 405 4.30 -3.44 19.99
N ARG A 406 3.00 -3.66 19.76
CA ARG A 406 2.47 -4.24 18.53
C ARG A 406 2.40 -3.20 17.42
N ASP A 407 2.59 -3.58 16.16
CA ASP A 407 2.47 -2.64 15.04
C ASP A 407 1.06 -2.06 14.93
N GLU A 408 0.98 -0.77 14.59
CA GLU A 408 -0.26 -0.12 14.16
C GLU A 408 -0.70 -0.61 12.77
N PHE A 409 -1.99 -0.92 12.61
CA PHE A 409 -2.54 -1.40 11.33
C PHE A 409 -2.72 -0.27 10.30
N GLY A 410 -3.02 0.94 10.75
CA GLY A 410 -3.32 2.09 9.88
C GLY A 410 -2.10 2.82 9.30
N PRO A 411 -2.32 3.89 8.52
CA PRO A 411 -1.27 4.70 7.91
C PRO A 411 -0.66 5.75 8.86
N ARG A 412 -1.05 5.75 10.14
CA ARG A 412 -0.57 6.69 11.16
C ARG A 412 0.26 5.93 12.17
N ALA A 413 1.41 6.49 12.57
CA ALA A 413 2.06 6.06 13.79
C ALA A 413 1.34 6.67 14.98
N LEU A 414 0.94 5.81 15.91
CA LEU A 414 0.09 6.15 17.05
C LEU A 414 0.77 5.80 18.37
N GLY A 415 2.10 5.77 18.38
CA GLY A 415 2.90 5.61 19.60
C GLY A 415 3.59 4.26 19.72
N GLN A 416 3.51 3.39 18.72
CA GLN A 416 4.23 2.10 18.70
C GLN A 416 5.46 2.19 17.79
N ARG A 417 5.34 2.89 16.65
CA ARG A 417 6.41 3.10 15.66
C ARG A 417 6.52 4.59 15.32
N SER A 418 6.98 5.38 16.29
CA SER A 418 6.88 6.84 16.27
C SER A 418 8.24 7.54 16.26
N ILE A 419 8.30 8.75 15.72
CA ILE A 419 9.37 9.71 15.97
C ILE A 419 8.77 10.84 16.80
N LEU A 420 9.35 11.06 17.98
CA LEU A 420 8.92 12.04 18.97
C LEU A 420 9.85 13.25 18.95
N ALA A 421 9.26 14.44 19.11
CA ALA A 421 10.03 15.69 19.16
C ALA A 421 9.35 16.77 20.02
N ASP A 422 10.16 17.73 20.49
CA ASP A 422 9.71 18.87 21.30
C ASP A 422 8.99 19.95 20.45
N PRO A 423 7.69 20.21 20.68
CA PRO A 423 6.93 21.21 19.93
C PRO A 423 7.20 22.65 20.33
N ARG A 424 7.88 22.91 21.46
CA ARG A 424 8.15 24.27 21.97
C ARG A 424 9.10 25.04 21.06
N ARG A 425 9.93 24.33 20.31
CA ARG A 425 10.89 24.88 19.36
C ARG A 425 10.21 25.24 18.05
N ALA A 426 10.34 26.49 17.60
CA ALA A 426 9.80 26.91 16.31
C ALA A 426 10.52 26.25 15.12
N ASP A 427 11.81 25.94 15.25
CA ASP A 427 12.63 25.34 14.18
C ASP A 427 12.40 23.83 14.01
N ILE A 428 11.71 23.16 14.94
CA ILE A 428 11.63 21.69 14.95
C ILE A 428 10.99 21.11 13.67
N LYS A 429 10.05 21.83 13.05
CA LYS A 429 9.43 21.41 11.78
C LYS A 429 10.48 21.32 10.69
N ASP A 430 11.35 22.33 10.60
CA ASP A 430 12.43 22.37 9.63
C ASP A 430 13.48 21.31 9.93
N GLN A 431 13.78 21.07 11.22
CA GLN A 431 14.68 20.00 11.65
C GLN A 431 14.16 18.63 11.22
N LEU A 432 12.90 18.31 11.52
CA LEU A 432 12.28 17.05 11.14
C LEU A 432 12.21 16.90 9.62
N ASN A 433 11.82 17.94 8.89
CA ASN A 433 11.69 17.88 7.43
C ASN A 433 13.05 17.82 6.71
N SER A 434 14.09 18.48 7.20
CA SER A 434 15.41 18.51 6.55
C SER A 434 16.37 17.41 6.99
N ARG A 435 16.26 16.94 8.23
CA ARG A 435 17.24 16.00 8.82
C ARG A 435 16.73 14.57 9.00
N VAL A 436 15.42 14.36 8.93
CA VAL A 436 14.81 13.04 9.17
C VAL A 436 13.91 12.64 8.01
N LYS A 437 12.97 13.50 7.64
CA LYS A 437 11.91 13.17 6.68
C LYS A 437 12.23 13.53 5.24
N PHE A 438 13.23 14.38 5.02
CA PHE A 438 13.61 14.87 3.69
C PHE A 438 12.41 15.22 2.79
N ARG A 439 11.42 15.96 3.32
CA ARG A 439 10.15 16.27 2.63
C ARG A 439 9.83 17.77 2.65
N GLU A 440 8.73 18.14 2.01
CA GLU A 440 8.35 19.53 1.80
C GLU A 440 8.04 20.26 3.13
N GLY A 441 8.50 21.51 3.28
CA GLY A 441 8.40 22.27 4.54
C GLY A 441 6.97 22.59 4.99
N PHE A 442 6.01 22.60 4.05
CA PHE A 442 4.60 22.89 4.36
C PHE A 442 3.90 21.73 5.09
N ARG A 443 4.47 20.52 5.11
CA ARG A 443 3.79 19.36 5.70
C ARG A 443 3.70 19.49 7.23
N PRO A 444 2.48 19.44 7.78
CA PRO A 444 2.31 19.53 9.22
C PRO A 444 2.82 18.27 9.95
N PHE A 445 3.10 18.45 11.23
CA PHE A 445 3.28 17.38 12.20
C PHE A 445 2.10 17.32 13.16
N ALA A 446 1.93 16.17 13.82
CA ALA A 446 0.78 15.89 14.66
C ALA A 446 1.13 16.08 16.15
N PRO A 447 0.42 16.94 16.90
CA PRO A 447 0.54 16.96 18.35
C PRO A 447 0.00 15.67 18.98
N ILE A 448 0.61 15.25 20.08
CA ILE A 448 0.08 14.25 21.02
C ILE A 448 0.01 14.84 22.42
N ALA A 449 -1.05 14.51 23.17
CA ALA A 449 -1.26 14.98 24.53
C ALA A 449 -1.96 13.92 25.38
N PRO A 450 -1.74 13.87 26.72
CA PRO A 450 -2.53 13.03 27.61
C PRO A 450 -4.01 13.37 27.48
N ALA A 451 -4.87 12.35 27.42
CA ALA A 451 -6.31 12.51 27.19
C ALA A 451 -6.96 13.47 28.21
N GLU A 452 -6.53 13.39 29.47
CA GLU A 452 -7.00 14.24 30.57
C GLU A 452 -6.52 15.70 30.48
N ARG A 453 -5.56 16.02 29.59
CA ARG A 453 -5.01 17.36 29.38
C ARG A 453 -5.43 17.97 28.03
N VAL A 454 -6.13 17.24 27.16
CA VAL A 454 -6.50 17.74 25.82
C VAL A 454 -7.27 19.07 25.89
N ALA A 455 -8.24 19.21 26.79
CA ALA A 455 -9.05 20.42 26.92
C ALA A 455 -8.28 21.66 27.41
N ASP A 456 -7.10 21.46 28.02
CA ASP A 456 -6.22 22.56 28.46
C ASP A 456 -5.47 23.20 27.28
N TRP A 457 -5.33 22.47 26.17
CA TRP A 457 -4.46 22.82 25.04
C TRP A 457 -5.23 23.03 23.73
N PHE A 458 -6.37 22.38 23.56
CA PHE A 458 -7.17 22.39 22.34
C PHE A 458 -8.59 22.89 22.63
N GLU A 459 -9.19 23.57 21.66
CA GLU A 459 -10.55 24.10 21.75
C GLU A 459 -11.59 22.97 21.89
N ALA A 460 -12.66 23.24 22.63
CA ALA A 460 -13.80 22.34 22.78
C ALA A 460 -14.59 22.20 21.45
N GLY A 461 -15.42 21.16 21.33
CA GLY A 461 -16.25 20.92 20.13
C GLY A 461 -15.88 19.67 19.32
N ILE A 462 -14.95 18.86 19.82
CA ILE A 462 -14.53 17.57 19.24
C ILE A 462 -14.89 16.37 20.14
N THR A 463 -15.66 16.61 21.21
CA THR A 463 -16.12 15.56 22.13
C THR A 463 -16.81 14.39 21.41
N PRO A 464 -17.67 14.62 20.39
CA PRO A 464 -18.25 13.55 19.59
C PRO A 464 -17.20 12.61 18.96
N ALA A 465 -16.01 13.12 18.66
CA ALA A 465 -14.96 12.44 17.91
C ALA A 465 -13.89 11.79 18.81
N TRP A 466 -14.21 11.44 20.06
CA TRP A 466 -13.20 11.02 21.04
C TRP A 466 -12.34 9.83 20.60
N LYS A 467 -12.86 8.90 19.78
CA LYS A 467 -12.06 7.83 19.17
C LYS A 467 -11.25 8.27 17.97
N ALA A 468 -11.81 9.11 17.10
CA ALA A 468 -11.05 9.68 15.99
C ALA A 468 -9.87 10.55 16.50
N LEU A 469 -10.00 11.14 17.70
CA LEU A 469 -8.91 11.81 18.40
C LEU A 469 -7.79 10.86 18.81
N GLU A 470 -8.04 9.60 19.12
CA GLU A 470 -6.97 8.66 19.50
C GLU A 470 -6.15 8.21 18.28
N PHE A 471 -6.70 8.37 17.07
CA PHE A 471 -6.14 7.88 15.81
C PHE A 471 -5.60 8.97 14.86
N MET A 472 -5.45 10.22 15.32
CA MET A 472 -5.06 11.36 14.47
C MET A 472 -6.00 11.61 13.28
N LEU A 473 -7.31 11.40 13.46
CA LEU A 473 -8.32 11.53 12.41
C LEU A 473 -9.15 12.81 12.51
N VAL A 474 -8.79 13.72 13.42
CA VAL A 474 -9.35 15.07 13.55
C VAL A 474 -8.26 16.12 13.83
N VAL A 475 -8.56 17.39 13.59
CA VAL A 475 -7.66 18.57 13.65
C VAL A 475 -8.26 19.69 14.51
N PRO A 476 -8.47 19.49 15.82
CA PRO A 476 -8.95 20.58 16.67
C PRO A 476 -8.03 21.80 16.62
N ARG A 477 -8.61 22.96 16.91
CA ARG A 477 -7.85 24.19 17.08
C ARG A 477 -7.03 24.16 18.36
N VAL A 478 -5.77 24.58 18.26
CA VAL A 478 -4.94 24.86 19.44
C VAL A 478 -5.51 26.12 20.08
N ARG A 479 -5.67 26.12 21.40
CA ARG A 479 -6.17 27.30 22.11
C ARG A 479 -5.24 28.48 21.86
N LYS A 480 -5.81 29.65 21.61
CA LYS A 480 -5.05 30.87 21.28
C LYS A 480 -4.01 31.23 22.34
N ASP A 481 -4.30 31.01 23.62
CA ASP A 481 -3.39 31.27 24.73
C ASP A 481 -2.24 30.23 24.85
N LYS A 482 -2.30 29.13 24.10
CA LYS A 482 -1.35 28.03 24.11
C LYS A 482 -0.54 27.89 22.82
N ALA A 483 -1.04 28.40 21.70
CA ALA A 483 -0.41 28.26 20.39
C ALA A 483 1.08 28.68 20.37
N ALA A 484 1.41 29.78 21.04
CA ALA A 484 2.79 30.27 21.14
C ALA A 484 3.73 29.36 21.96
N LEU A 485 3.20 28.46 22.80
CA LEU A 485 3.97 27.51 23.60
C LEU A 485 4.32 26.23 22.82
N ILE A 486 3.58 25.93 21.75
CA ILE A 486 3.78 24.74 20.90
C ILE A 486 3.82 25.09 19.40
N PRO A 487 4.66 26.04 18.97
CA PRO A 487 4.71 26.50 17.57
C PRO A 487 5.10 25.38 16.60
N GLY A 488 5.86 24.38 17.06
CA GLY A 488 6.25 23.20 16.29
C GLY A 488 5.10 22.24 15.97
N ALA A 489 4.01 22.26 16.74
CA ALA A 489 2.83 21.41 16.52
C ALA A 489 1.58 22.18 16.05
N THR A 490 1.58 23.51 16.13
CA THR A 490 0.47 24.36 15.66
C THR A 490 0.57 24.59 14.16
N HIS A 491 -0.49 24.30 13.41
CA HIS A 491 -0.56 24.50 11.95
C HIS A 491 -0.75 25.99 11.62
N ILE A 492 -0.57 26.36 10.35
CA ILE A 492 -0.62 27.76 9.92
C ILE A 492 -1.99 28.42 10.17
N ASP A 493 -3.06 27.64 10.18
CA ASP A 493 -4.45 28.05 10.46
C ASP A 493 -4.84 27.98 11.95
N GLY A 494 -3.87 27.65 12.82
CA GLY A 494 -4.05 27.47 14.26
C GLY A 494 -4.57 26.09 14.69
N SER A 495 -4.75 25.14 13.76
CA SER A 495 -5.17 23.77 14.07
C SER A 495 -4.00 22.86 14.47
N GLY A 496 -4.30 21.64 14.93
CA GLY A 496 -3.31 20.59 15.13
C GLY A 496 -3.94 19.21 15.00
N ARG A 497 -3.37 18.34 14.15
CA ARG A 497 -3.86 16.95 13.97
C ARG A 497 -3.53 16.12 15.19
N LEU A 498 -4.42 16.17 16.18
CA LEU A 498 -4.16 15.68 17.53
C LEU A 498 -4.30 14.16 17.62
N GLN A 499 -3.38 13.53 18.36
CA GLN A 499 -3.64 12.26 19.01
C GLN A 499 -3.80 12.42 20.53
N SER A 500 -4.95 11.99 21.05
CA SER A 500 -5.20 11.85 22.50
C SER A 500 -4.60 10.54 23.00
N VAL A 501 -3.75 10.60 24.02
CA VAL A 501 -3.04 9.43 24.57
C VAL A 501 -3.63 9.06 25.92
N ARG A 502 -4.14 7.83 26.04
CA ARG A 502 -4.68 7.30 27.30
C ARG A 502 -3.66 6.40 27.98
N ARG A 503 -3.66 6.43 29.32
CA ARG A 503 -2.78 5.56 30.13
C ARG A 503 -3.12 4.08 29.92
N GLU A 504 -4.39 3.77 29.70
CA GLU A 504 -4.88 2.39 29.59
C GLU A 504 -4.45 1.72 28.29
N THR A 505 -4.27 2.49 27.21
CA THR A 505 -3.94 1.97 25.87
C THR A 505 -2.47 2.15 25.51
N LEU A 506 -1.84 3.23 25.98
CA LEU A 506 -0.46 3.62 25.67
C LEU A 506 0.27 4.05 26.95
N PRO A 507 0.46 3.15 27.94
CA PRO A 507 0.96 3.52 29.28
C PRO A 507 2.35 4.17 29.25
N HIS A 508 3.27 3.66 28.43
CA HIS A 508 4.62 4.20 28.37
C HIS A 508 4.69 5.54 27.66
N LEU A 509 3.98 5.72 26.54
CA LEU A 509 3.90 7.03 25.88
C LEU A 509 3.16 8.06 26.74
N HIS A 510 2.10 7.65 27.47
CA HIS A 510 1.42 8.50 28.46
C HIS A 510 2.40 8.95 29.55
N ARG A 511 3.26 8.03 30.03
CA ARG A 511 4.33 8.34 30.98
C ARG A 511 5.35 9.34 30.40
N VAL A 512 5.79 9.17 29.15
CA VAL A 512 6.68 10.14 28.47
C VAL A 512 6.05 11.53 28.49
N LEU A 513 4.79 11.65 28.09
CA LEU A 513 4.07 12.93 28.06
C LEU A 513 3.91 13.55 29.45
N THR A 514 3.63 12.72 30.45
CA THR A 514 3.51 13.17 31.85
C THR A 514 4.83 13.74 32.35
N LEU A 515 5.92 12.98 32.23
CA LEU A 515 7.25 13.39 32.67
C LEU A 515 7.78 14.59 31.87
N PHE A 516 7.54 14.62 30.56
CA PHE A 516 7.90 15.78 29.73
C PHE A 516 7.12 17.03 30.17
N GLY A 517 5.83 16.88 30.49
CA GLY A 517 5.01 17.95 31.06
C GLY A 517 5.53 18.45 32.41
N GLU A 518 5.98 17.56 33.29
CA GLU A 518 6.62 17.92 34.58
C GLU A 518 7.93 18.68 34.40
N LEU A 519 8.76 18.27 33.42
CA LEU A 519 10.06 18.90 33.13
C LEU A 519 9.93 20.26 32.44
N THR A 520 8.88 20.47 31.65
CA THR A 520 8.80 21.59 30.70
C THR A 520 7.62 22.53 30.93
N GLY A 521 6.62 22.12 31.71
CA GLY A 521 5.31 22.76 31.80
C GLY A 521 4.39 22.50 30.60
N VAL A 522 4.83 21.74 29.59
CA VAL A 522 4.10 21.47 28.34
C VAL A 522 3.90 19.96 28.16
N PRO A 523 2.73 19.38 28.46
CA PRO A 523 2.45 17.95 28.30
C PRO A 523 2.03 17.62 26.85
N VAL A 524 2.71 18.21 25.86
CA VAL A 524 2.44 18.01 24.44
C VAL A 524 3.74 17.68 23.74
N LEU A 525 3.72 16.67 22.88
CA LEU A 525 4.84 16.31 22.00
C LEU A 525 4.40 16.32 20.54
N ILE A 526 5.36 16.37 19.63
CA ILE A 526 5.14 15.99 18.23
C ILE A 526 5.25 14.47 18.13
N ASN A 527 4.31 13.84 17.42
CA ASN A 527 4.42 12.46 16.94
C ASN A 527 4.37 12.46 15.40
N THR A 528 5.30 11.74 14.78
CA THR A 528 5.26 11.44 13.35
C THR A 528 5.64 10.00 13.09
N SER A 529 5.31 9.49 11.89
CA SER A 529 5.61 8.11 11.50
C SER A 529 7.10 7.80 11.68
N PHE A 530 7.46 6.59 12.10
CA PHE A 530 8.86 6.18 12.12
C PHE A 530 9.20 5.52 10.79
N ASN A 531 9.80 6.29 9.88
CA ASN A 531 10.20 5.92 8.53
C ASN A 531 11.02 7.06 7.87
N LEU A 532 11.74 6.75 6.80
CA LEU A 532 12.23 7.77 5.87
C LEU A 532 11.18 8.06 4.79
N LYS A 533 11.45 9.05 3.93
CA LYS A 533 10.58 9.34 2.79
C LYS A 533 10.57 8.16 1.82
N GLY A 534 9.39 7.87 1.27
CA GLY A 534 9.19 6.75 0.33
C GLY A 534 9.05 5.38 1.00
N GLU A 535 9.35 5.28 2.30
CA GLU A 535 9.29 4.01 3.01
C GLU A 535 8.00 3.81 3.83
N PRO A 536 7.53 2.57 4.01
CA PRO A 536 6.51 2.23 5.00
C PRO A 536 7.00 2.46 6.44
N ILE A 537 6.07 2.58 7.39
CA ILE A 537 6.40 2.63 8.83
C ILE A 537 7.23 1.40 9.19
N VAL A 538 8.29 1.58 10.00
CA VAL A 538 9.18 0.50 10.44
C VAL A 538 8.41 -0.60 11.16
N HIS A 539 8.73 -1.86 10.86
CA HIS A 539 8.10 -3.03 11.48
C HIS A 539 9.05 -3.73 12.45
N SER A 540 10.25 -4.07 11.99
CA SER A 540 11.24 -4.83 12.75
C SER A 540 12.22 -3.95 13.53
N PRO A 541 12.91 -4.49 14.55
CA PRO A 541 14.01 -3.79 15.23
C PRO A 541 15.12 -3.38 14.25
N LYS A 542 15.31 -4.17 13.18
CA LYS A 542 16.23 -3.84 12.09
C LYS A 542 15.78 -2.59 11.34
N ASP A 543 14.52 -2.55 10.91
CA ASP A 543 13.96 -1.38 10.22
C ASP A 543 14.09 -0.10 11.08
N ALA A 544 13.83 -0.21 12.38
CA ALA A 544 13.96 0.90 13.32
C ALA A 544 15.41 1.37 13.48
N TYR A 545 16.36 0.43 13.60
CA TYR A 545 17.78 0.74 13.67
C TYR A 545 18.30 1.38 12.37
N ASP A 546 17.93 0.83 11.21
CA ASP A 546 18.34 1.35 9.92
C ASP A 546 17.79 2.79 9.74
N CYS A 547 16.51 3.02 10.00
CA CYS A 547 15.92 4.36 9.94
C CYS A 547 16.60 5.34 10.92
N PHE A 548 16.94 4.89 12.12
CA PHE A 548 17.70 5.68 13.09
C PHE A 548 19.11 6.01 12.57
N ALA A 549 19.84 5.01 12.09
CA ALA A 549 21.23 5.14 11.66
C ALA A 549 21.38 5.99 10.38
N GLU A 550 20.35 6.01 9.52
CA GLU A 550 20.36 6.72 8.23
C GLU A 550 19.79 8.15 8.30
N SER A 551 19.19 8.53 9.43
CA SER A 551 18.65 9.88 9.65
C SER A 551 19.52 10.68 10.63
N ARG A 552 19.10 11.89 11.03
CA ARG A 552 19.62 12.60 12.22
C ARG A 552 18.66 12.51 13.41
N ILE A 553 17.95 11.39 13.55
CA ILE A 553 17.34 11.07 14.85
C ILE A 553 18.47 10.97 15.89
N ASP A 554 18.33 11.62 17.03
CA ASP A 554 19.40 11.77 18.03
C ASP A 554 19.55 10.50 18.89
N ALA A 555 18.44 9.84 19.22
CA ALA A 555 18.43 8.58 19.95
C ALA A 555 17.29 7.67 19.47
N LEU A 556 17.48 6.36 19.56
CA LEU A 556 16.43 5.36 19.38
C LEU A 556 16.15 4.70 20.72
N ILE A 557 14.89 4.72 21.15
CA ILE A 557 14.40 3.94 22.28
C ILE A 557 13.61 2.76 21.73
N ALA A 558 14.15 1.56 21.92
CA ALA A 558 13.56 0.31 21.46
C ALA A 558 13.35 -0.62 22.66
N GLY A 559 12.11 -0.73 23.13
CA GLY A 559 11.80 -1.37 24.43
C GLY A 559 12.65 -0.76 25.56
N PRO A 560 13.39 -1.57 26.35
CA PRO A 560 14.23 -1.08 27.45
C PRO A 560 15.58 -0.53 27.00
N PHE A 561 15.86 -0.44 25.70
CA PHE A 561 17.18 -0.07 25.19
C PHE A 561 17.21 1.36 24.66
N VAL A 562 18.19 2.13 25.13
CA VAL A 562 18.53 3.45 24.62
C VAL A 562 19.75 3.30 23.71
N VAL A 563 19.53 3.55 22.43
CA VAL A 563 20.53 3.42 21.36
C VAL A 563 21.03 4.81 20.97
N THR A 564 22.35 4.95 20.87
CA THR A 564 23.03 6.19 20.51
C THR A 564 23.94 5.97 19.30
N LYS A 565 24.25 7.05 18.57
CA LYS A 565 25.14 6.96 17.41
C LYS A 565 26.61 7.05 17.83
N LYS A 566 27.47 6.31 17.14
CA LYS A 566 28.91 6.57 17.14
C LYS A 566 29.17 7.86 16.34
N PRO A 567 29.95 8.83 16.85
CA PRO A 567 30.13 10.14 16.19
C PRO A 567 30.61 10.05 14.73
N ALA A 568 31.54 9.15 14.41
CA ALA A 568 32.11 9.00 13.07
C ALA A 568 31.14 8.33 12.06
N ASP A 569 30.39 7.33 12.50
CA ASP A 569 29.46 6.57 11.63
C ASP A 569 28.18 7.36 11.31
N ALA A 570 27.78 8.25 12.22
CA ALA A 570 26.60 9.09 12.09
C ALA A 570 26.68 10.05 10.89
N ASP A 571 27.83 10.70 10.72
CA ASP A 571 28.04 11.67 9.64
C ASP A 571 28.15 10.95 8.30
N GLU A 572 28.89 9.85 8.20
CA GLU A 572 28.99 9.11 6.95
C GLU A 572 27.64 8.52 6.52
N ARG A 573 26.92 7.85 7.43
CA ARG A 573 25.66 7.19 7.04
C ARG A 573 24.57 8.19 6.66
N PHE A 574 24.50 9.31 7.37
CA PHE A 574 23.58 10.39 7.05
C PHE A 574 23.93 11.07 5.74
N GLU A 575 25.22 11.39 5.52
CA GLU A 575 25.64 12.05 4.28
C GLU A 575 25.34 11.17 3.07
N VAL A 576 25.54 9.85 3.17
CA VAL A 576 25.11 8.89 2.12
C VAL A 576 23.59 8.91 1.92
N ALA A 577 22.77 8.83 2.98
CA ALA A 577 21.31 8.82 2.84
C ALA A 577 20.76 10.14 2.25
N ARG A 578 21.25 11.28 2.75
CA ARG A 578 20.92 12.61 2.26
C ARG A 578 21.27 12.75 0.78
N HIS A 579 22.46 12.27 0.40
CA HIS A 579 22.94 12.34 -0.97
C HIS A 579 22.17 11.39 -1.90
N SER A 580 21.83 10.18 -1.45
CA SER A 580 20.93 9.26 -2.15
C SER A 580 19.56 9.88 -2.43
N GLU A 581 18.94 10.57 -1.46
CA GLU A 581 17.66 11.26 -1.66
C GLU A 581 17.79 12.44 -2.65
N GLN A 582 18.92 13.14 -2.65
CA GLN A 582 19.15 14.20 -3.65
C GLN A 582 19.27 13.61 -5.07
N VAL A 583 19.98 12.49 -5.21
CA VAL A 583 20.07 11.75 -6.48
C VAL A 583 18.68 11.27 -6.90
N TYR A 584 17.90 10.73 -5.97
CA TYR A 584 16.52 10.30 -6.22
C TYR A 584 15.67 11.43 -6.79
N ARG A 585 15.69 12.59 -6.15
CA ARG A 585 14.88 13.75 -6.59
C ARG A 585 15.29 14.22 -7.97
N ALA A 586 16.60 14.32 -8.23
CA ALA A 586 17.09 14.70 -9.55
C ALA A 586 16.63 13.67 -10.61
N TRP A 587 16.63 12.37 -10.27
CA TRP A 587 16.10 11.31 -11.13
C TRP A 587 14.60 11.37 -11.35
N ALA A 588 13.80 11.48 -10.29
CA ALA A 588 12.35 11.58 -10.38
C ALA A 588 11.91 12.80 -11.21
N ASN A 589 12.69 13.89 -11.17
CA ASN A 589 12.43 15.11 -11.93
C ASN A 589 13.03 15.10 -13.35
N GLY A 590 13.77 14.06 -13.75
CA GLY A 590 14.43 14.02 -15.04
C GLY A 590 15.60 15.02 -15.21
N ASP A 591 16.18 15.53 -14.13
CA ASP A 591 17.23 16.56 -14.14
C ASP A 591 18.64 15.95 -14.30
N SER A 592 19.02 15.69 -15.55
CA SER A 592 20.27 15.04 -15.90
C SER A 592 21.53 15.82 -15.49
N ASP A 593 21.48 17.15 -15.46
CA ASP A 593 22.64 17.97 -15.08
C ASP A 593 22.87 17.93 -13.57
N ARG A 594 21.79 18.02 -12.79
CA ARG A 594 21.88 17.88 -11.32
C ARG A 594 22.30 16.47 -10.91
N GLN A 595 21.84 15.44 -11.61
CA GLN A 595 22.31 14.06 -11.41
C GLN A 595 23.83 13.94 -11.62
N ARG A 596 24.40 14.56 -12.66
CA ARG A 596 25.85 14.54 -12.92
C ARG A 596 26.64 15.21 -11.80
N GLU A 597 26.15 16.36 -11.33
CA GLU A 597 26.76 17.08 -10.21
C GLU A 597 26.76 16.24 -8.93
N LEU A 598 25.60 15.67 -8.58
CA LEU A 598 25.46 14.86 -7.37
C LEU A 598 26.28 13.56 -7.47
N LEU A 599 26.29 12.89 -8.61
CA LEU A 599 26.99 11.61 -8.75
C LEU A 599 28.49 11.73 -8.97
N ALA A 600 29.06 12.93 -9.01
CA ALA A 600 30.49 13.17 -9.15
C ALA A 600 31.31 12.56 -7.99
N GLY A 601 32.58 12.23 -8.20
CA GLY A 601 33.43 11.63 -7.17
C GLY A 601 33.07 10.17 -6.83
N ASN A 602 33.33 9.76 -5.58
CA ASN A 602 33.14 8.37 -5.13
C ASN A 602 31.73 8.05 -4.59
N TRP A 603 30.75 8.95 -4.78
CA TRP A 603 29.38 8.77 -4.28
C TRP A 603 28.69 7.51 -4.82
N VAL A 604 29.00 7.10 -6.05
CA VAL A 604 28.49 5.85 -6.63
C VAL A 604 28.82 4.64 -5.77
N GLU A 605 30.06 4.54 -5.29
CA GLU A 605 30.48 3.43 -4.43
C GLU A 605 29.87 3.53 -3.04
N ARG A 606 29.81 4.76 -2.49
CA ARG A 606 29.27 5.01 -1.14
C ARG A 606 27.77 4.75 -1.05
N ILE A 607 27.01 5.06 -2.11
CA ILE A 607 25.59 4.77 -2.21
C ILE A 607 25.34 3.31 -2.63
N GLY A 608 26.13 2.78 -3.57
CA GLY A 608 25.91 1.46 -4.17
C GLY A 608 26.02 0.28 -3.21
N ARG A 609 26.67 0.46 -2.05
CA ARG A 609 26.68 -0.52 -0.94
C ARG A 609 25.36 -0.61 -0.17
N ARG A 610 24.32 0.11 -0.60
CA ARG A 610 22.99 0.11 0.03
C ARG A 610 21.93 -0.40 -0.93
N GLN A 611 21.42 -1.58 -0.62
CA GLN A 611 20.45 -2.34 -1.39
C GLN A 611 19.26 -1.51 -1.93
N LYS A 612 18.71 -0.61 -1.11
CA LYS A 612 17.53 0.22 -1.47
C LYS A 612 17.81 1.36 -2.45
N SER A 613 18.98 1.97 -2.41
CA SER A 613 19.30 3.13 -3.27
C SER A 613 19.73 2.71 -4.67
N ALA A 614 19.94 1.43 -4.91
CA ALA A 614 20.87 1.00 -5.92
C ALA A 614 20.21 0.68 -7.29
N SER A 615 18.95 0.25 -7.34
CA SER A 615 18.15 0.20 -8.59
C SER A 615 17.89 1.60 -9.16
N MET A 616 17.54 2.53 -8.28
CA MET A 616 17.36 3.95 -8.59
C MET A 616 18.66 4.63 -8.99
N LEU A 617 19.75 4.38 -8.24
CA LEU A 617 21.08 4.86 -8.59
C LEU A 617 21.51 4.33 -9.96
N ALA A 618 21.21 3.06 -10.27
CA ALA A 618 21.44 2.52 -11.61
C ALA A 618 20.62 3.26 -12.67
N GLY A 619 19.33 3.53 -12.41
CA GLY A 619 18.48 4.37 -13.25
C GLY A 619 19.03 5.78 -13.50
N ALA A 620 19.49 6.46 -12.45
CA ALA A 620 20.08 7.80 -12.52
C ALA A 620 21.42 7.80 -13.28
N LEU A 621 22.29 6.83 -13.00
CA LEU A 621 23.57 6.68 -13.69
C LEU A 621 23.38 6.40 -15.19
N ARG A 622 22.34 5.63 -15.56
CA ARG A 622 21.96 5.43 -16.97
C ARG A 622 21.56 6.74 -17.64
N GLN A 623 20.69 7.52 -17.01
CA GLN A 623 20.18 8.77 -17.58
C GLN A 623 21.29 9.78 -17.90
N ILE A 624 22.37 9.79 -17.12
CA ILE A 624 23.51 10.70 -17.34
C ILE A 624 24.64 10.14 -18.19
N GLY A 625 24.53 8.89 -18.67
CA GLY A 625 25.51 8.24 -19.54
C GLY A 625 26.63 7.48 -18.82
N ARG A 626 26.49 7.16 -17.53
CA ARG A 626 27.45 6.38 -16.72
C ARG A 626 27.06 4.91 -16.63
N GLU A 627 26.92 4.26 -17.78
CA GLU A 627 26.36 2.90 -17.88
C GLU A 627 27.21 1.83 -17.16
N GLN A 628 28.55 1.92 -17.16
CA GLN A 628 29.41 0.95 -16.47
C GLN A 628 29.29 1.03 -14.94
N ASP A 629 29.12 2.23 -14.41
CA ASP A 629 28.94 2.45 -12.97
C ASP A 629 27.54 2.00 -12.53
N ALA A 630 26.52 2.29 -13.33
CA ALA A 630 25.17 1.76 -13.15
C ALA A 630 25.19 0.22 -13.08
N MET A 631 26.02 -0.39 -13.93
CA MET A 631 26.18 -1.83 -14.02
C MET A 631 26.78 -2.44 -12.75
N ARG A 632 27.86 -1.85 -12.23
CA ARG A 632 28.51 -2.32 -11.00
C ARG A 632 27.58 -2.25 -9.79
N VAL A 633 26.85 -1.14 -9.67
CA VAL A 633 25.86 -0.94 -8.61
C VAL A 633 24.76 -1.98 -8.70
N ALA A 634 24.21 -2.20 -9.90
CA ALA A 634 23.16 -3.19 -10.11
C ALA A 634 23.62 -4.62 -9.79
N LEU A 635 24.80 -5.02 -10.27
CA LEU A 635 25.38 -6.34 -10.02
C LEU A 635 25.64 -6.60 -8.52
N ALA A 636 26.10 -5.60 -7.78
CA ALA A 636 26.32 -5.74 -6.33
C ALA A 636 25.01 -6.07 -5.58
N ASN A 637 23.87 -5.45 -5.93
CA ASN A 637 22.60 -5.80 -5.27
C ASN A 637 22.08 -7.16 -5.68
N VAL A 638 22.31 -7.55 -6.94
CA VAL A 638 21.87 -8.87 -7.41
C VAL A 638 22.54 -9.98 -6.58
N MET A 639 23.81 -9.79 -6.22
CA MET A 639 24.57 -10.74 -5.41
C MET A 639 24.20 -10.73 -3.92
N GLU A 640 23.63 -9.64 -3.39
CA GLU A 640 23.27 -9.48 -1.98
C GLU A 640 21.76 -9.56 -1.70
N SER A 641 20.93 -9.67 -2.75
CA SER A 641 19.46 -9.68 -2.63
C SER A 641 18.89 -11.08 -2.43
N PRO A 642 18.08 -11.31 -1.38
CA PRO A 642 17.30 -12.53 -1.24
C PRO A 642 15.96 -12.48 -2.01
N ASP A 643 15.68 -11.38 -2.73
CA ASP A 643 14.43 -11.16 -3.47
C ASP A 643 14.65 -11.33 -4.98
N ASP A 644 14.12 -12.45 -5.51
CA ASP A 644 14.24 -12.88 -6.91
C ASP A 644 13.57 -11.91 -7.91
N GLU A 645 12.59 -11.11 -7.47
CA GLU A 645 11.84 -10.19 -8.32
C GLU A 645 12.60 -8.86 -8.51
N ILE A 646 13.29 -8.38 -7.47
CA ILE A 646 14.19 -7.21 -7.53
C ILE A 646 15.39 -7.54 -8.43
N ILE A 647 15.95 -8.74 -8.29
CA ILE A 647 16.99 -9.29 -9.16
C ILE A 647 16.49 -9.32 -10.60
N GLY A 648 15.29 -9.85 -10.83
CA GLY A 648 14.65 -9.95 -12.14
C GLY A 648 14.45 -8.59 -12.82
N GLN A 649 13.93 -7.59 -12.12
CA GLN A 649 13.68 -6.25 -12.66
C GLN A 649 14.99 -5.50 -12.97
N ILE A 650 15.99 -5.60 -12.08
CA ILE A 650 17.30 -5.00 -12.28
C ILE A 650 17.96 -5.59 -13.54
N LEU A 651 17.86 -6.90 -13.74
CA LEU A 651 18.48 -7.58 -14.86
C LEU A 651 17.72 -7.35 -16.18
N TYR A 652 16.39 -7.35 -16.16
CA TYR A 652 15.53 -7.03 -17.32
C TYR A 652 15.86 -5.64 -17.91
N ASP A 653 16.09 -4.65 -17.05
CA ASP A 653 16.46 -3.29 -17.46
C ASP A 653 17.89 -3.17 -18.02
N LEU A 654 18.76 -4.14 -17.77
CA LEU A 654 20.20 -4.08 -18.09
C LEU A 654 20.60 -4.98 -19.26
N LEU A 655 19.89 -6.09 -19.46
CA LEU A 655 20.14 -7.12 -20.47
C LEU A 655 20.34 -6.60 -21.90
N PRO A 656 19.54 -5.66 -22.42
CA PRO A 656 19.72 -5.13 -23.77
C PRO A 656 21.07 -4.42 -24.01
N LYS A 657 21.82 -4.11 -22.95
CA LYS A 657 23.08 -3.33 -23.00
C LYS A 657 24.32 -4.10 -22.51
N PHE A 658 24.15 -5.27 -21.90
CA PHE A 658 25.24 -6.18 -21.52
C PHE A 658 25.95 -6.84 -22.73
N ALA A 659 25.38 -6.74 -23.94
CA ALA A 659 25.75 -7.49 -25.14
C ALA A 659 27.12 -7.14 -25.79
N LYS A 660 28.05 -6.48 -25.09
CA LYS A 660 29.44 -6.32 -25.56
C LYS A 660 30.37 -7.29 -24.85
N ARG A 661 30.55 -8.47 -25.47
CA ARG A 661 31.52 -9.58 -25.27
C ARG A 661 31.76 -10.13 -23.85
N ASP A 662 31.95 -9.29 -22.84
CA ASP A 662 32.27 -9.70 -21.46
C ASP A 662 31.01 -10.14 -20.69
N GLY A 663 29.83 -9.58 -20.99
CA GLY A 663 28.56 -9.95 -20.36
C GLY A 663 28.03 -11.34 -20.76
N LEU A 664 28.31 -11.78 -21.99
CA LEU A 664 27.86 -13.08 -22.51
C LEU A 664 28.59 -14.26 -21.86
N ALA A 665 29.90 -14.13 -21.61
CA ALA A 665 30.68 -15.14 -20.90
C ALA A 665 30.21 -15.29 -19.44
N PHE A 666 29.92 -14.17 -18.77
CA PHE A 666 29.40 -14.15 -17.41
C PHE A 666 28.01 -14.80 -17.31
N LEU A 667 27.09 -14.45 -18.21
CA LEU A 667 25.74 -15.04 -18.24
C LEU A 667 25.76 -16.53 -18.60
N ARG A 668 26.71 -16.99 -19.41
CA ARG A 668 26.94 -18.42 -19.68
C ARG A 668 27.41 -19.16 -18.43
N GLU A 669 28.32 -18.56 -17.66
CA GLU A 669 28.83 -19.17 -16.43
C GLU A 669 27.76 -19.20 -15.32
N ALA A 670 26.93 -18.15 -15.23
CA ALA A 670 25.77 -18.09 -14.34
C ALA A 670 24.69 -19.12 -14.73
N ALA A 671 24.41 -19.28 -16.03
CA ALA A 671 23.51 -20.30 -16.57
C ALA A 671 23.92 -21.72 -16.14
N VAL A 672 25.21 -22.04 -16.28
CA VAL A 672 25.77 -23.36 -15.96
C VAL A 672 25.73 -23.65 -14.45
N ARG A 673 25.67 -22.61 -13.61
CA ARG A 673 25.53 -22.72 -12.15
C ARG A 673 24.07 -22.70 -11.67
N GLY A 674 23.10 -22.52 -12.58
CA GLY A 674 21.68 -22.40 -12.24
C GLY A 674 21.30 -21.05 -11.62
N GLU A 675 22.14 -20.04 -11.78
CA GLU A 675 21.96 -18.69 -11.21
C GLU A 675 21.44 -17.75 -12.32
N GLY A 676 20.16 -17.36 -12.27
CA GLY A 676 19.59 -16.41 -13.24
C GLY A 676 18.07 -16.51 -13.45
N SER A 677 17.46 -15.49 -14.05
CA SER A 677 16.04 -15.45 -14.40
C SER A 677 15.79 -15.83 -15.87
N HIS A 678 14.59 -16.34 -16.15
CA HIS A 678 14.15 -16.81 -17.46
C HIS A 678 14.24 -15.76 -18.59
N TYR A 679 14.13 -14.47 -18.26
CA TYR A 679 14.33 -13.36 -19.21
C TYR A 679 15.81 -13.16 -19.61
N GLN A 680 16.77 -13.61 -18.80
CA GLN A 680 18.21 -13.50 -19.07
C GLN A 680 18.69 -14.47 -20.15
N PHE A 681 18.19 -15.69 -20.11
CA PHE A 681 18.56 -16.72 -21.08
C PHE A 681 17.95 -16.43 -22.46
N ALA A 682 16.78 -15.80 -22.51
CA ALA A 682 16.13 -15.46 -23.77
C ALA A 682 16.90 -14.40 -24.57
N ALA A 683 17.37 -13.32 -23.94
CA ALA A 683 18.11 -12.27 -24.64
C ALA A 683 19.50 -12.72 -25.10
N VAL A 684 20.16 -13.63 -24.36
CA VAL A 684 21.45 -14.21 -24.80
C VAL A 684 21.27 -15.07 -26.04
N TYR A 685 20.20 -15.87 -26.08
CA TYR A 685 19.84 -16.66 -27.25
C TYR A 685 19.52 -15.77 -28.47
N GLU A 686 18.68 -14.74 -28.30
CA GLU A 686 18.34 -13.80 -29.38
C GLU A 686 19.60 -13.14 -29.98
N GLU A 687 20.59 -12.78 -29.16
CA GLU A 687 21.87 -12.21 -29.64
C GLU A 687 22.70 -13.20 -30.48
N TYR A 688 22.74 -14.49 -30.10
CA TYR A 688 23.40 -15.51 -30.93
C TYR A 688 22.69 -15.65 -32.29
N ILE A 689 21.36 -15.61 -32.29
CA ILE A 689 20.55 -15.64 -33.51
C ILE A 689 20.77 -14.40 -34.37
N GLU A 690 20.81 -13.19 -33.78
CA GLU A 690 21.08 -11.93 -34.49
C GLU A 690 22.49 -11.88 -35.11
N ARG A 691 23.48 -12.51 -34.47
CA ARG A 691 24.85 -12.65 -35.01
C ARG A 691 24.99 -13.75 -36.07
N GLY A 692 23.92 -14.51 -36.32
CA GLY A 692 23.94 -15.66 -37.22
C GLY A 692 24.73 -16.86 -36.68
N ASP A 693 25.07 -16.87 -35.39
CA ASP A 693 25.80 -17.95 -34.72
C ASP A 693 24.82 -18.99 -34.18
N GLN A 694 24.28 -19.78 -35.10
CA GLN A 694 23.26 -20.79 -34.81
C GLN A 694 23.77 -21.95 -33.95
N ASP A 695 25.04 -22.35 -34.13
CA ASP A 695 25.66 -23.40 -33.34
C ASP A 695 25.88 -22.93 -31.88
N GLY A 696 26.34 -21.69 -31.70
CA GLY A 696 26.47 -21.08 -30.37
C GLY A 696 25.13 -20.90 -29.65
N ALA A 697 24.07 -20.50 -30.37
CA ALA A 697 22.72 -20.43 -29.84
C ALA A 697 22.23 -21.79 -29.33
N ARG A 698 22.47 -22.84 -30.11
CA ARG A 698 22.04 -24.21 -29.80
C ARG A 698 22.80 -24.80 -28.61
N GLU A 699 24.12 -24.64 -28.58
CA GLU A 699 24.97 -25.13 -27.48
C GLU A 699 24.64 -24.42 -26.17
N PHE A 700 24.37 -23.10 -26.22
CA PHE A 700 23.93 -22.32 -25.06
C PHE A 700 22.57 -22.79 -24.53
N LEU A 701 21.61 -23.03 -25.43
CA LEU A 701 20.27 -23.46 -25.06
C LEU A 701 20.29 -24.84 -24.38
N ASP A 702 21.03 -25.81 -24.94
CA ASP A 702 21.20 -27.14 -24.34
C ASP A 702 21.91 -27.07 -22.97
N ALA A 703 22.93 -26.22 -22.83
CA ALA A 703 23.66 -26.04 -21.57
C ALA A 703 22.79 -25.42 -20.46
N ALA A 704 22.03 -24.36 -20.79
CA ALA A 704 21.16 -23.67 -19.83
C ALA A 704 20.02 -24.58 -19.32
N LEU A 705 19.44 -25.39 -20.20
CA LEU A 705 18.35 -26.32 -19.87
C LEU A 705 18.84 -27.53 -19.06
N THR A 706 20.09 -27.96 -19.26
CA THR A 706 20.67 -29.06 -18.49
C THR A 706 21.05 -28.63 -17.07
N ALA A 707 21.50 -27.38 -16.89
CA ALA A 707 21.97 -26.87 -15.61
C ALA A 707 20.85 -26.52 -14.61
N SER A 708 19.68 -26.08 -15.08
CA SER A 708 18.51 -25.88 -14.21
C SER A 708 17.21 -26.17 -14.95
N PRO A 709 16.63 -27.37 -14.78
CA PRO A 709 15.41 -27.81 -15.47
C PRO A 709 14.15 -26.99 -15.14
N SER A 710 14.16 -26.22 -14.05
CA SER A 710 13.05 -25.39 -13.57
C SER A 710 13.05 -23.96 -14.15
N LEU A 711 14.03 -23.61 -14.99
CA LEU A 711 14.24 -22.23 -15.46
C LEU A 711 13.18 -21.67 -16.41
N GLY A 712 12.15 -22.43 -16.81
CA GLY A 712 10.96 -21.91 -17.51
C GLY A 712 11.25 -20.83 -18.56
N ILE A 713 12.19 -21.10 -19.49
CA ILE A 713 12.59 -20.11 -20.52
C ILE A 713 11.34 -19.74 -21.33
N PRO A 714 10.92 -18.46 -21.41
CA PRO A 714 9.70 -18.08 -22.13
C PRO A 714 9.93 -18.26 -23.63
N THR A 715 9.50 -19.40 -24.16
CA THR A 715 9.66 -19.77 -25.58
C THR A 715 8.95 -18.86 -26.56
N ARG A 716 8.12 -17.91 -26.10
CA ARG A 716 7.53 -16.88 -26.98
C ARG A 716 8.57 -15.91 -27.58
N TYR A 717 9.77 -15.82 -27.00
CA TYR A 717 10.84 -14.93 -27.45
C TYR A 717 11.92 -15.68 -28.24
N LEU A 718 11.96 -17.00 -28.15
CA LEU A 718 12.95 -17.81 -28.86
C LEU A 718 12.37 -18.28 -30.19
N SER A 719 12.80 -17.66 -31.27
CA SER A 719 12.58 -18.19 -32.63
C SER A 719 13.48 -19.41 -32.85
N ILE A 720 13.10 -20.54 -32.26
CA ILE A 720 13.78 -21.82 -32.47
C ILE A 720 13.37 -22.35 -33.84
N PRO A 721 14.32 -22.58 -34.77
CA PRO A 721 13.99 -23.12 -36.08
C PRO A 721 13.31 -24.50 -35.96
N PRO A 722 12.21 -24.75 -36.68
CA PRO A 722 11.38 -25.94 -36.52
C PRO A 722 12.12 -27.26 -36.79
N GLU A 723 13.22 -27.21 -37.53
CA GLU A 723 14.10 -28.34 -37.82
C GLU A 723 15.12 -28.66 -36.71
N TRP A 724 15.19 -27.85 -35.65
CA TRP A 724 16.11 -28.09 -34.54
C TRP A 724 15.59 -29.14 -33.57
N THR A 725 16.54 -29.85 -32.96
CA THR A 725 16.30 -30.72 -31.81
C THR A 725 17.01 -30.10 -30.61
N VAL A 726 16.24 -29.79 -29.56
CA VAL A 726 16.69 -29.13 -28.33
C VAL A 726 16.37 -30.04 -27.16
N ALA A 727 17.35 -30.35 -26.31
CA ALA A 727 17.20 -31.28 -25.19
C ALA A 727 16.56 -32.64 -25.57
N GLY A 728 16.80 -33.11 -26.81
CA GLY A 728 16.29 -34.39 -27.32
C GLY A 728 14.87 -34.36 -27.88
N LEU A 729 14.19 -33.21 -27.92
CA LEU A 729 12.84 -33.04 -28.49
C LEU A 729 12.86 -32.19 -29.77
N PRO A 730 11.99 -32.46 -30.76
CA PRO A 730 11.72 -31.54 -31.86
C PRO A 730 11.30 -30.16 -31.36
N ALA A 731 11.76 -29.08 -32.01
CA ALA A 731 11.54 -27.69 -31.58
C ALA A 731 10.07 -27.33 -31.28
N VAL A 732 9.12 -27.88 -32.06
CA VAL A 732 7.68 -27.67 -31.87
C VAL A 732 7.18 -28.30 -30.56
N GLU A 733 7.66 -29.49 -30.24
CA GLU A 733 7.31 -30.20 -29.00
C GLU A 733 7.98 -29.56 -27.78
N PHE A 734 9.21 -29.07 -27.95
CA PHE A 734 9.93 -28.30 -26.94
C PHE A 734 9.26 -26.94 -26.64
N GLN A 735 8.79 -26.22 -27.66
CA GLN A 735 8.07 -24.95 -27.48
C GLN A 735 6.76 -25.12 -26.69
N LEU A 736 6.04 -26.22 -26.92
CA LEU A 736 4.83 -26.60 -26.17
C LEU A 736 5.15 -27.00 -24.71
N ALA A 737 6.25 -27.74 -24.49
CA ALA A 737 6.72 -28.10 -23.15
C ALA A 737 7.17 -26.88 -22.33
N ALA A 738 7.75 -25.87 -22.97
CA ALA A 738 8.15 -24.64 -22.31
C ALA A 738 6.98 -23.68 -22.02
N TYR A 739 5.88 -23.74 -22.78
CA TYR A 739 4.63 -23.03 -22.45
C TYR A 739 3.97 -23.54 -21.17
N VAL A 740 4.18 -24.82 -20.90
CA VAL A 740 3.79 -25.52 -19.68
C VAL A 740 4.66 -25.01 -18.51
N TRP A 741 5.96 -24.71 -18.73
CA TRP A 741 6.94 -24.33 -17.70
C TRP A 741 7.03 -22.83 -17.27
N ALA A 742 6.20 -21.88 -17.73
CA ALA A 742 6.36 -20.43 -17.45
C ALA A 742 5.23 -19.80 -16.57
N PRO A 743 5.46 -18.66 -15.85
CA PRO A 743 4.44 -18.01 -15.02
C PRO A 743 3.29 -17.43 -15.85
N PHE A 744 2.05 -17.57 -15.37
CA PHE A 744 0.83 -17.31 -16.13
C PHE A 744 0.26 -15.89 -15.94
N ASP A 745 -0.17 -15.23 -17.04
CA ASP A 745 -1.07 -14.07 -17.03
C ASP A 745 -2.42 -14.37 -17.76
N GLU A 746 -3.39 -13.48 -17.62
CA GLU A 746 -4.76 -13.64 -18.13
C GLU A 746 -4.82 -13.70 -19.68
N LYS A 747 -3.92 -13.02 -20.38
CA LYS A 747 -3.84 -13.03 -21.85
C LYS A 747 -3.26 -14.34 -22.37
N ARG A 748 -2.26 -14.92 -21.67
CA ARG A 748 -1.65 -16.24 -21.97
C ARG A 748 -2.62 -17.40 -21.81
N SER A 749 -3.58 -17.29 -20.88
CA SER A 749 -4.57 -18.34 -20.64
C SER A 749 -5.52 -18.55 -21.84
N THR A 750 -5.83 -17.48 -22.57
CA THR A 750 -6.65 -17.52 -23.78
C THR A 750 -5.89 -18.14 -24.95
N GLU A 751 -4.61 -17.75 -25.14
CA GLU A 751 -3.75 -18.24 -26.22
C GLU A 751 -3.36 -19.73 -26.05
N LEU A 752 -3.08 -20.20 -24.82
CA LEU A 752 -2.82 -21.62 -24.53
C LEU A 752 -4.07 -22.47 -24.78
N VAL A 753 -5.25 -21.96 -24.41
CA VAL A 753 -6.54 -22.64 -24.63
C VAL A 753 -6.89 -22.69 -26.12
N GLU A 754 -6.61 -21.64 -26.88
CA GLU A 754 -6.79 -21.61 -28.33
C GLU A 754 -5.82 -22.57 -29.05
N THR A 755 -4.57 -22.65 -28.58
CA THR A 755 -3.55 -23.56 -29.13
C THR A 755 -3.89 -25.03 -28.84
N LEU A 756 -4.25 -25.36 -27.59
CA LEU A 756 -4.69 -26.71 -27.21
C LEU A 756 -6.01 -27.12 -27.89
N ALA A 757 -6.91 -26.16 -28.17
CA ALA A 757 -8.12 -26.41 -28.94
C ALA A 757 -7.86 -26.71 -30.44
N SER A 758 -6.65 -26.42 -30.92
CA SER A 758 -6.22 -26.67 -32.30
C SER A 758 -5.26 -27.88 -32.45
N ALA A 759 -4.85 -28.49 -31.34
CA ALA A 759 -3.93 -29.62 -31.34
C ALA A 759 -4.61 -30.92 -31.84
N SER A 760 -3.86 -31.79 -32.51
CA SER A 760 -4.37 -33.10 -32.92
C SER A 760 -4.49 -34.05 -31.72
N ASP A 761 -5.39 -35.03 -31.82
CA ASP A 761 -5.63 -36.05 -30.79
C ASP A 761 -4.33 -36.75 -30.34
N ASP A 762 -3.42 -37.02 -31.28
CA ASP A 762 -2.13 -37.66 -31.01
C ASP A 762 -1.20 -36.75 -30.19
N THR A 763 -1.26 -35.43 -30.42
CA THR A 763 -0.47 -34.44 -29.68
C THR A 763 -0.95 -34.33 -28.23
N PHE A 764 -2.26 -34.36 -28.00
CA PHE A 764 -2.85 -34.31 -26.67
C PHE A 764 -2.53 -35.56 -25.84
N LEU A 765 -2.57 -36.74 -26.47
CA LEU A 765 -2.21 -38.01 -25.82
C LEU A 765 -0.71 -38.09 -25.48
N ALA A 766 0.16 -37.59 -26.35
CA ALA A 766 1.60 -37.50 -26.07
C ALA A 766 1.92 -36.62 -24.86
N ILE A 767 1.20 -35.50 -24.68
CA ILE A 767 1.33 -34.63 -23.50
C ILE A 767 0.91 -35.37 -22.22
N CYS A 768 -0.16 -36.15 -22.28
CA CYS A 768 -0.65 -36.94 -21.14
C CYS A 768 0.35 -38.04 -20.73
N ASP A 769 0.94 -38.72 -21.72
CA ASP A 769 1.96 -39.75 -21.47
C ASP A 769 3.27 -39.16 -20.93
N TYR A 770 3.66 -37.96 -21.40
CA TYR A 770 4.81 -37.21 -20.88
C TYR A 770 4.62 -36.83 -19.40
N VAL A 771 3.46 -36.27 -19.03
CA VAL A 771 3.14 -35.93 -17.64
C VAL A 771 3.15 -37.19 -16.76
N ARG A 772 2.61 -38.31 -17.25
CA ARG A 772 2.61 -39.61 -16.56
C ARG A 772 4.03 -40.17 -16.35
N GLY A 773 4.94 -39.95 -17.30
CA GLY A 773 6.34 -40.38 -17.22
C GLY A 773 7.23 -39.50 -16.34
N ARG A 774 6.98 -38.18 -16.29
CA ARG A 774 7.84 -37.20 -15.59
C ARG A 774 7.56 -37.11 -14.10
N PHE A 775 6.31 -37.19 -13.68
CA PHE A 775 5.87 -36.96 -12.29
C PHE A 775 5.47 -38.25 -11.55
N GLY A 776 5.65 -39.41 -12.19
CA GLY A 776 5.26 -40.70 -11.65
C GLY A 776 3.79 -41.05 -11.90
N ALA A 777 3.46 -42.33 -11.77
CA ALA A 777 2.13 -42.90 -12.02
C ALA A 777 1.13 -42.58 -10.88
N ASP A 778 1.07 -41.34 -10.43
CA ASP A 778 0.09 -40.92 -9.44
C ASP A 778 -1.28 -40.71 -10.09
N ALA A 779 -2.32 -40.95 -9.29
CA ALA A 779 -3.75 -41.05 -9.62
C ALA A 779 -4.34 -39.94 -10.51
N LEU A 780 -3.59 -38.87 -10.76
CA LEU A 780 -3.94 -37.76 -11.63
C LEU A 780 -3.81 -38.10 -13.12
N GLY A 781 -2.71 -38.74 -13.55
CA GLY A 781 -2.53 -39.14 -14.95
C GLY A 781 -3.58 -40.17 -15.40
N GLU A 782 -3.94 -41.08 -14.50
CA GLU A 782 -5.05 -42.03 -14.68
C GLU A 782 -6.43 -41.33 -14.66
N ARG A 783 -6.66 -40.37 -13.75
CA ARG A 783 -7.92 -39.59 -13.71
C ARG A 783 -8.13 -38.77 -14.98
N LEU A 784 -7.08 -38.11 -15.47
CA LEU A 784 -7.16 -37.26 -16.66
C LEU A 784 -7.42 -38.11 -17.91
N SER A 785 -6.76 -39.25 -18.05
CA SER A 785 -7.01 -40.21 -19.13
C SER A 785 -8.44 -40.77 -19.06
N LYS A 786 -8.91 -41.16 -17.86
CA LYS A 786 -10.25 -41.73 -17.68
C LYS A 786 -11.37 -40.71 -17.94
N GLN A 787 -11.19 -39.45 -17.52
CA GLN A 787 -12.14 -38.37 -17.82
C GLN A 787 -12.16 -38.00 -19.31
N TYR A 788 -11.02 -38.10 -19.99
CA TYR A 788 -10.94 -37.95 -21.45
C TYR A 788 -11.69 -39.07 -22.18
N ASP A 789 -11.47 -40.33 -21.80
CA ASP A 789 -12.17 -41.50 -22.38
C ASP A 789 -13.69 -41.48 -22.09
N GLU A 790 -14.09 -41.01 -20.91
CA GLU A 790 -15.51 -40.80 -20.55
C GLU A 790 -16.17 -39.67 -21.37
N ALA A 791 -15.45 -38.58 -21.66
CA ALA A 791 -15.95 -37.51 -22.52
C ALA A 791 -16.08 -37.98 -23.99
N ARG A 792 -15.09 -38.73 -24.46
CA ARG A 792 -15.05 -39.34 -25.80
C ARG A 792 -16.18 -40.37 -26.01
N SER A 793 -16.41 -41.26 -25.04
CA SER A 793 -17.47 -42.28 -25.13
C SER A 793 -18.89 -41.71 -25.13
N ARG A 794 -19.07 -40.45 -24.68
CA ARG A 794 -20.34 -39.71 -24.75
C ARG A 794 -20.52 -38.93 -26.05
N GLY A 795 -19.60 -39.07 -27.01
CA GLY A 795 -19.67 -38.37 -28.30
C GLY A 795 -19.52 -36.84 -28.19
N ALA A 796 -19.06 -36.34 -27.05
CA ALA A 796 -18.78 -34.93 -26.85
C ALA A 796 -17.35 -34.65 -27.33
N LEU A 797 -17.21 -33.98 -28.48
CA LEU A 797 -15.96 -33.29 -28.81
C LEU A 797 -15.65 -32.29 -27.67
N PRO A 798 -14.36 -32.02 -27.38
CA PRO A 798 -13.98 -31.27 -26.19
C PRO A 798 -14.61 -29.89 -26.24
N ASN A 799 -15.62 -29.67 -25.40
CA ASN A 799 -16.17 -28.34 -25.16
C ASN A 799 -15.01 -27.44 -24.67
N PRO A 800 -14.89 -26.18 -25.12
CA PRO A 800 -13.93 -25.21 -24.59
C PRO A 800 -13.88 -25.15 -23.05
N PHE A 801 -14.98 -25.49 -22.38
CA PHE A 801 -15.07 -25.61 -20.93
C PHE A 801 -14.24 -26.76 -20.35
N VAL A 802 -14.21 -27.90 -21.04
CA VAL A 802 -13.43 -29.08 -20.64
C VAL A 802 -11.95 -28.81 -20.89
N VAL A 803 -11.58 -28.24 -22.04
CA VAL A 803 -10.20 -27.82 -22.33
C VAL A 803 -9.69 -26.77 -21.33
N ARG A 804 -10.53 -25.79 -20.94
CA ARG A 804 -10.21 -24.80 -19.89
C ARG A 804 -10.03 -25.44 -18.51
N PHE A 805 -10.85 -26.43 -18.18
CA PHE A 805 -10.73 -27.19 -16.94
C PHE A 805 -9.42 -28.00 -16.90
N PHE A 806 -9.06 -28.65 -18.02
CA PHE A 806 -7.81 -29.40 -18.17
C PHE A 806 -6.57 -28.48 -18.17
N ALA A 807 -6.62 -27.33 -18.84
CA ALA A 807 -5.56 -26.33 -18.79
C ALA A 807 -5.37 -25.75 -17.37
N GLY A 808 -6.47 -25.54 -16.63
CA GLY A 808 -6.42 -25.13 -15.23
C GLY A 808 -5.84 -26.19 -14.29
N ALA A 809 -6.06 -27.48 -14.58
CA ALA A 809 -5.46 -28.59 -13.83
C ALA A 809 -3.97 -28.77 -14.14
N LEU A 810 -3.57 -28.66 -15.43
CA LEU A 810 -2.16 -28.70 -15.83
C LEU A 810 -1.37 -27.53 -15.21
N LYS A 811 -1.96 -26.33 -15.22
CA LYS A 811 -1.45 -25.10 -14.59
C LYS A 811 -1.06 -25.28 -13.12
N HIS A 812 -1.69 -26.24 -12.45
CA HIS A 812 -1.49 -26.50 -11.04
C HIS A 812 -0.37 -27.52 -10.74
N VAL A 813 -0.14 -28.48 -11.64
CA VAL A 813 0.90 -29.53 -11.50
C VAL A 813 2.29 -29.04 -11.90
N ILE A 814 2.36 -28.04 -12.77
CA ILE A 814 3.65 -27.48 -13.23
C ILE A 814 4.15 -26.38 -12.29
N ALA A 815 3.27 -25.88 -11.41
CA ALA A 815 3.59 -24.88 -10.40
C ALA A 815 4.09 -25.50 -9.07
N GLU A 816 3.84 -26.79 -8.84
CA GLU A 816 4.57 -27.64 -7.88
C GLU A 816 5.87 -28.15 -8.51
#